data_AF-A0A0D6AUB5-F1
#
_entry.id   AF-A0A0D6AUB5-F1
#
_cell.length_a   1.000
_cell.length_b   1.000
_cell.length_c   1.000
_cell.angle_alpha   90.00
_cell.angle_beta   90.00
_cell.angle_gamma   90.00
#
_symmetry.space_group_name_H-M   'P 1'
#
loop_
_entity.id
_entity.type
_entity.pdbx_description
1 polymer ?
#
loop_
_entity_poly.entity_id
_entity_poly.type
_entity_poly.pdbx_seq_one_letter_code
_entity_poly.pdbx_strand_id
1 'polypeptide(L)'
;MLLQSIKNQQQQLRTQLKLAVEDLKIIQECGYYDFIISHSEVNDRHGVGVLLKRIFRDDQNIVSIRSRNLYDGKDDFGNFNFLIQHDNYDVNVIYEQVRSTLGNLKPKRILCIPYFLDDILTATAIKDMFDVPLCTYLMDDQNIYINEIPDKYMAELLDKSDLCFGISRNLCQAYEQKYNQKIWFVPPVAPEQFIVKDTVIFPSQAQEQHGVLIGNIWSQKWLDRLRETVRGSGVKIDWYGNPHRGWLKFEETELEQDGIIFRGYVENEIDLVAKLREASFAVIPTAQEISSSERMEIAKLSLPSRIPFLVATAHIPLLVMGNEETAAANFVTDFQLGIVSHYDSLEFQEKIAWLKDVQNQDIIRHQASNLAQFLSSQGMEDWIWDSLAKKSPADSRFEKLGQYLSSATVVITANEINNRHGTGFLVKRIMADTPNIFSIRSRNDYGGVHNFGSASYCLPRQNISRFQAFQAMINLLEGVKVKQIFCVPYYTDDLLLSIATKELYNVPLGVYIMDDQNVVINKIPDDIMREFLSKCSFRLATHPELRDAYEKKYGLKFYLLPAVVPDNLITTNPTFPQKNLLKNKTGALIGSVWSQKWFQMLADTLMNTELKLDWYGNSNYIWLTESPEEISQKTKITPYGILPEPELAQKLKDYPYIVVPTGTMDEKDDHPELSRLSLPGRIIFALASSHTPVILLGSQTTSAAQFVKNFGIGLICDYDGESFRQAVDYVTKPEIQREMRKKASQVAQKFSAKDINLWIWESLQKGELADFKFEDLFSDQ
;
A
#
# COMPACT_ATOMS: atom_id res chain seq x y z
N MET A 1 26.51 12.86 -75.52
CA MET A 1 26.70 13.07 -74.06
C MET A 1 25.66 14.02 -73.46
N LEU A 2 25.46 15.23 -73.99
CA LEU A 2 24.48 16.20 -73.46
C LEU A 2 23.03 15.66 -73.41
N LEU A 3 22.59 14.99 -74.47
CA LEU A 3 21.26 14.37 -74.58
C LEU A 3 21.01 13.23 -73.56
N GLN A 4 22.07 12.52 -73.14
CA GLN A 4 21.97 11.43 -72.16
C GLN A 4 21.82 12.00 -70.74
N SER A 5 22.55 13.08 -70.44
CA SER A 5 22.46 13.80 -69.17
C SER A 5 21.06 14.38 -68.96
N ILE A 6 20.50 15.04 -69.99
CA ILE A 6 19.15 15.61 -69.94
C ILE A 6 18.08 14.53 -69.71
N LYS A 7 18.22 13.35 -70.35
CA LYS A 7 17.29 12.22 -70.14
C LYS A 7 17.34 11.67 -68.72
N ASN A 8 18.54 11.50 -68.14
CA ASN A 8 18.68 11.05 -66.75
C ASN A 8 18.12 12.07 -65.75
N GLN A 9 18.34 13.35 -66.00
CA GLN A 9 17.82 14.42 -65.15
C GLN A 9 16.29 14.52 -65.24
N GLN A 10 15.71 14.36 -66.44
CA GLN A 10 14.26 14.25 -66.63
C GLN A 10 13.66 13.02 -65.93
N GLN A 11 14.39 11.90 -65.92
CA GLN A 11 13.90 10.68 -65.28
C GLN A 11 13.95 10.79 -63.75
N GLN A 12 15.00 11.38 -63.18
CA GLN A 12 15.05 11.70 -61.75
C GLN A 12 13.94 12.69 -61.35
N LEU A 13 13.75 13.76 -62.12
CA LEU A 13 12.68 14.73 -61.87
C LEU A 13 11.28 14.10 -61.97
N ARG A 14 11.06 13.18 -62.91
CA ARG A 14 9.80 12.44 -63.02
C ARG A 14 9.57 11.51 -61.83
N THR A 15 10.61 10.83 -61.34
CA THR A 15 10.49 9.98 -60.14
C THR A 15 10.21 10.82 -58.90
N GLN A 16 10.91 11.95 -58.72
CA GLN A 16 10.65 12.88 -57.63
C GLN A 16 9.26 13.51 -57.71
N LEU A 17 8.81 13.90 -58.91
CA LEU A 17 7.47 14.43 -59.12
C LEU A 17 6.40 13.37 -58.88
N LYS A 18 6.65 12.10 -59.23
CA LYS A 18 5.70 11.01 -58.99
C LYS A 18 5.57 10.71 -57.49
N LEU A 19 6.68 10.68 -56.76
CA LEU A 19 6.69 10.54 -55.30
C LEU A 19 5.97 11.74 -54.65
N ALA A 20 6.29 12.97 -55.04
CA ALA A 20 5.62 14.17 -54.52
C ALA A 20 4.12 14.22 -54.86
N VAL A 21 3.70 13.65 -56.00
CA VAL A 21 2.27 13.54 -56.38
C VAL A 21 1.58 12.40 -55.63
N GLU A 22 2.28 11.31 -55.29
CA GLU A 22 1.78 10.26 -54.39
C GLU A 22 1.65 10.80 -52.96
N ASP A 23 2.63 11.54 -52.46
CA ASP A 23 2.57 12.26 -51.17
C ASP A 23 1.43 13.28 -51.15
N LEU A 24 1.25 14.06 -52.23
CA LEU A 24 0.14 15.00 -52.36
C LEU A 24 -1.23 14.32 -52.47
N LYS A 25 -1.30 13.10 -53.04
CA LYS A 25 -2.53 12.30 -53.09
C LYS A 25 -2.89 11.72 -51.72
N ILE A 26 -1.89 11.30 -50.93
CA ILE A 26 -2.07 10.91 -49.52
C ILE A 26 -2.53 12.10 -48.68
N ILE A 27 -2.01 13.31 -48.95
CA ILE A 27 -2.46 14.57 -48.32
C ILE A 27 -3.87 14.99 -48.80
N GLN A 28 -4.31 14.54 -49.99
CA GLN A 28 -5.62 14.89 -50.57
C GLN A 28 -6.78 14.03 -50.05
N GLU A 29 -6.51 12.89 -49.41
CA GLU A 29 -7.50 12.22 -48.58
C GLU A 29 -7.60 13.02 -47.26
N CYS A 30 -8.62 13.86 -47.13
CA CYS A 30 -8.93 14.58 -45.89
C CYS A 30 -9.31 13.61 -44.75
N GLY A 31 -8.34 12.87 -44.22
CA GLY A 31 -8.46 12.03 -43.04
C GLY A 31 -8.30 12.85 -41.76
N TYR A 32 -9.01 12.44 -40.71
CA TYR A 32 -8.73 12.85 -39.35
C TYR A 32 -7.71 11.86 -38.77
N TYR A 33 -6.59 12.36 -38.25
CA TYR A 33 -5.49 11.52 -37.75
C TYR A 33 -5.43 11.51 -36.22
N ASP A 34 -4.95 10.41 -35.66
CA ASP A 34 -4.64 10.33 -34.23
C ASP A 34 -3.22 10.87 -34.00
N PHE A 35 -3.09 11.81 -33.07
CA PHE A 35 -1.83 12.48 -32.83
C PHE A 35 -1.17 11.89 -31.58
N ILE A 36 0.08 11.44 -31.72
CA ILE A 36 0.88 10.93 -30.60
C ILE A 36 2.08 11.85 -30.43
N ILE A 37 2.19 12.44 -29.24
CA ILE A 37 3.24 13.38 -28.88
C ILE A 37 4.13 12.70 -27.85
N SER A 38 5.40 12.49 -28.20
CA SER A 38 6.40 11.87 -27.33
C SER A 38 7.71 12.65 -27.35
N HIS A 39 8.50 12.54 -26.29
CA HIS A 39 9.73 13.31 -26.16
C HIS A 39 10.83 12.97 -27.18
N SER A 40 10.81 11.76 -27.73
CA SER A 40 11.81 11.23 -28.66
C SER A 40 11.20 10.30 -29.71
N GLU A 41 12.03 9.80 -30.62
CA GLU A 41 11.65 8.90 -31.71
C GLU A 41 11.00 7.62 -31.20
N VAL A 42 9.87 7.18 -31.78
CA VAL A 42 9.21 5.93 -31.35
C VAL A 42 9.91 4.72 -31.98
N ASN A 43 10.85 4.11 -31.25
CA ASN A 43 11.65 2.98 -31.73
C ASN A 43 12.01 1.97 -30.62
N ASP A 44 12.74 0.91 -30.99
CA ASP A 44 13.11 -0.19 -30.08
C ASP A 44 14.31 0.12 -29.15
N ARG A 45 14.83 1.36 -29.20
CA ARG A 45 16.02 1.77 -28.42
C ARG A 45 15.67 2.33 -27.04
N HIS A 46 14.40 2.61 -26.76
CA HIS A 46 13.95 3.13 -25.48
C HIS A 46 12.59 2.58 -25.04
N GLY A 47 12.34 2.62 -23.72
CA GLY A 47 11.19 1.94 -23.13
C GLY A 47 9.83 2.49 -23.58
N VAL A 48 9.72 3.81 -23.77
CA VAL A 48 8.48 4.47 -24.21
C VAL A 48 8.19 4.09 -25.67
N GLY A 49 9.20 4.11 -26.53
CA GLY A 49 9.06 3.76 -27.95
C GLY A 49 8.62 2.32 -28.15
N VAL A 50 9.26 1.39 -27.42
CA VAL A 50 8.85 -0.03 -27.39
C VAL A 50 7.40 -0.18 -26.94
N LEU A 51 6.97 0.55 -25.90
CA LEU A 51 5.60 0.46 -25.41
C LEU A 51 4.58 1.02 -26.42
N LEU A 52 4.87 2.16 -27.04
CA LEU A 52 4.00 2.76 -28.05
C LEU A 52 3.87 1.85 -29.28
N LYS A 53 4.98 1.26 -29.77
CA LYS A 53 4.94 0.26 -30.86
C LYS A 53 4.13 -0.98 -30.49
N ARG A 54 4.06 -1.36 -29.21
CA ARG A 54 3.23 -2.49 -28.76
C ARG A 54 1.74 -2.15 -28.74
N ILE A 55 1.40 -0.92 -28.39
CA ILE A 55 0.01 -0.45 -28.26
C ILE A 55 -0.58 -0.20 -29.66
N PHE A 56 0.10 0.57 -30.51
CA PHE A 56 -0.40 1.08 -31.79
C PHE A 56 0.21 0.37 -32.99
N ARG A 57 0.14 -0.97 -33.01
CA ARG A 57 0.81 -1.78 -34.05
C ARG A 57 0.26 -1.51 -35.44
N ASP A 58 1.15 -1.16 -36.37
CA ASP A 58 0.87 -1.02 -37.81
C ASP A 58 -0.20 0.04 -38.18
N ASP A 59 -0.62 0.91 -37.24
CA ASP A 59 -1.59 1.96 -37.53
C ASP A 59 -0.97 3.08 -38.39
N GLN A 60 -1.43 3.15 -39.63
CA GLN A 60 -1.02 4.15 -40.62
C GLN A 60 -1.84 5.44 -40.53
N ASN A 61 -2.73 5.58 -39.54
CA ASN A 61 -3.52 6.80 -39.32
C ASN A 61 -2.98 7.68 -38.18
N ILE A 62 -1.70 7.50 -37.82
CA ILE A 62 -1.02 8.25 -36.76
C ILE A 62 -0.14 9.36 -37.33
N VAL A 63 -0.19 10.52 -36.68
CA VAL A 63 0.81 11.58 -36.77
C VAL A 63 1.65 11.54 -35.50
N SER A 64 2.92 11.16 -35.63
CA SER A 64 3.91 11.16 -34.55
C SER A 64 4.61 12.51 -34.50
N ILE A 65 4.61 13.14 -33.32
CA ILE A 65 5.28 14.41 -33.08
C ILE A 65 6.25 14.24 -31.92
N ARG A 66 7.48 14.68 -32.11
CA ARG A 66 8.50 14.64 -31.05
C ARG A 66 9.16 15.97 -30.78
N SER A 67 9.63 16.15 -29.55
CA SER A 67 10.37 17.34 -29.15
C SER A 67 11.88 17.21 -29.24
N ARG A 68 12.45 15.99 -29.25
CA ARG A 68 13.91 15.79 -29.38
C ARG A 68 14.23 14.66 -30.36
N ASN A 69 15.41 14.73 -30.96
CA ASN A 69 16.04 13.59 -31.62
C ASN A 69 17.11 13.02 -30.67
N LEU A 70 16.82 11.90 -30.01
CA LEU A 70 17.75 11.23 -29.09
C LEU A 70 18.39 9.98 -29.71
N TYR A 71 17.85 9.51 -30.84
CA TYR A 71 18.22 8.24 -31.47
C TYR A 71 18.37 8.38 -32.99
N ASP A 72 19.23 9.31 -33.42
CA ASP A 72 19.58 9.60 -34.82
C ASP A 72 18.45 10.18 -35.70
N GLY A 73 17.31 10.55 -35.11
CA GLY A 73 16.18 11.18 -35.80
C GLY A 73 15.39 10.26 -36.73
N LYS A 74 15.68 8.95 -36.72
CA LYS A 74 14.95 7.95 -37.51
C LYS A 74 13.71 7.49 -36.75
N ASP A 75 12.55 7.80 -37.31
CA ASP A 75 11.25 7.43 -36.77
C ASP A 75 10.37 6.90 -37.92
N ASP A 76 9.95 5.63 -37.80
CA ASP A 76 9.11 4.93 -38.77
C ASP A 76 7.69 4.68 -38.23
N PHE A 77 7.32 5.36 -37.15
CA PHE A 77 6.05 5.19 -36.47
C PHE A 77 4.97 6.13 -37.05
N GLY A 78 3.81 5.57 -37.42
CA GLY A 78 2.75 6.32 -38.09
C GLY A 78 3.09 6.75 -39.52
N ASN A 79 2.18 7.52 -40.12
CA ASN A 79 2.27 7.94 -41.53
C ASN A 79 2.98 9.29 -41.70
N PHE A 80 2.97 10.12 -40.66
CA PHE A 80 3.71 11.37 -40.61
C PHE A 80 4.51 11.48 -39.32
N ASN A 81 5.74 12.01 -39.43
CA ASN A 81 6.68 12.15 -38.33
C ASN A 81 7.25 13.57 -38.31
N PHE A 82 7.01 14.32 -37.23
CA PHE A 82 7.46 15.70 -37.09
C PHE A 82 8.35 15.91 -35.88
N LEU A 83 9.33 16.81 -35.99
CA LEU A 83 10.09 17.35 -34.87
C LEU A 83 9.60 18.78 -34.63
N ILE A 84 9.08 19.05 -33.43
CA ILE A 84 8.67 20.41 -33.01
C ILE A 84 9.45 20.77 -31.75
N GLN A 85 10.33 21.76 -31.88
CA GLN A 85 11.14 22.33 -30.80
C GLN A 85 10.83 23.81 -30.66
N HIS A 86 10.59 24.28 -29.44
CA HIS A 86 10.25 25.67 -29.21
C HIS A 86 11.44 26.43 -28.65
N ASP A 87 11.97 27.35 -29.46
CA ASP A 87 13.04 28.27 -29.03
C ASP A 87 12.48 29.54 -28.35
N ASN A 88 11.16 29.76 -28.48
CA ASN A 88 10.44 30.89 -27.88
C ASN A 88 9.11 30.39 -27.30
N TYR A 89 8.89 30.69 -26.01
CA TYR A 89 7.70 30.28 -25.27
C TYR A 89 6.53 31.29 -25.31
N ASP A 90 6.55 32.22 -26.27
CA ASP A 90 5.38 33.04 -26.60
C ASP A 90 4.29 32.20 -27.28
N VAL A 91 3.06 32.30 -26.76
CA VAL A 91 1.94 31.46 -27.20
C VAL A 91 1.61 31.62 -28.69
N ASN A 92 1.75 32.83 -29.24
CA ASN A 92 1.44 33.07 -30.65
C ASN A 92 2.48 32.42 -31.56
N VAL A 93 3.75 32.47 -31.15
CA VAL A 93 4.86 31.83 -31.88
C VAL A 93 4.71 30.31 -31.86
N ILE A 94 4.37 29.73 -30.71
CA ILE A 94 4.08 28.30 -30.58
C ILE A 94 2.94 27.91 -31.53
N TYR A 95 1.82 28.65 -31.50
CA TYR A 95 0.65 28.36 -32.32
C TYR A 95 0.96 28.45 -33.83
N GLU A 96 1.69 29.48 -34.25
CA GLU A 96 2.13 29.63 -35.64
C GLU A 96 3.06 28.49 -36.07
N GLN A 97 4.02 28.11 -35.22
CA GLN A 97 4.95 27.01 -35.51
C GLN A 97 4.21 25.68 -35.64
N VAL A 98 3.36 25.33 -34.68
CA VAL A 98 2.57 24.09 -34.72
C VAL A 98 1.66 24.08 -35.96
N ARG A 99 0.94 25.18 -36.22
CA ARG A 99 0.06 25.29 -37.40
C ARG A 99 0.82 25.16 -38.72
N SER A 100 2.00 25.78 -38.82
CA SER A 100 2.82 25.71 -40.03
C SER A 100 3.37 24.30 -40.27
N THR A 101 3.72 23.58 -39.20
CA THR A 101 4.26 22.22 -39.27
C THR A 101 3.19 21.22 -39.68
N LEU A 102 1.99 21.32 -39.09
CA LEU A 102 0.89 20.40 -39.36
C LEU A 102 0.22 20.64 -40.71
N GLY A 103 0.29 21.87 -41.24
CA GLY A 103 -0.29 22.22 -42.53
C GLY A 103 -1.80 21.95 -42.58
N ASN A 104 -2.23 21.04 -43.45
CA ASN A 104 -3.64 20.67 -43.63
C ASN A 104 -4.06 19.44 -42.81
N LEU A 105 -3.15 18.83 -42.03
CA LEU A 105 -3.46 17.68 -41.20
C LEU A 105 -4.46 18.07 -40.11
N LYS A 106 -5.50 17.26 -39.92
CA LYS A 106 -6.53 17.50 -38.92
C LYS A 106 -6.41 16.49 -37.78
N PRO A 107 -6.17 16.94 -36.53
CA PRO A 107 -6.18 16.04 -35.40
C PRO A 107 -7.60 15.56 -35.13
N LYS A 108 -7.74 14.28 -34.79
CA LYS A 108 -8.96 13.66 -34.29
C LYS A 108 -8.99 13.69 -32.76
N ARG A 109 -7.84 13.40 -32.15
CA ARG A 109 -7.57 13.26 -30.71
C ARG A 109 -6.07 13.18 -30.50
N ILE A 110 -5.63 13.41 -29.27
CA ILE A 110 -4.22 13.51 -28.90
C ILE A 110 -3.90 12.53 -27.77
N LEU A 111 -2.78 11.82 -27.88
CA LEU A 111 -2.10 11.17 -26.76
C LEU A 111 -0.75 11.87 -26.53
N CYS A 112 -0.56 12.44 -25.34
CA CYS A 112 0.65 13.14 -24.94
C CYS A 112 1.41 12.36 -23.87
N ILE A 113 2.71 12.09 -24.11
CA ILE A 113 3.64 11.47 -23.18
C ILE A 113 4.73 12.50 -22.83
N PRO A 114 4.51 13.36 -21.82
CA PRO A 114 5.36 14.52 -21.58
C PRO A 114 6.67 14.13 -20.88
N TYR A 115 7.82 14.47 -21.48
CA TYR A 115 9.10 14.50 -20.78
C TYR A 115 9.73 15.89 -20.76
N PHE A 116 9.46 16.70 -21.78
CA PHE A 116 9.96 18.07 -21.85
C PHE A 116 8.80 19.06 -21.93
N LEU A 117 9.09 20.32 -21.61
CA LEU A 117 8.14 21.42 -21.73
C LEU A 117 7.57 21.53 -23.16
N ASP A 118 8.39 21.27 -24.19
CA ASP A 118 7.99 21.35 -25.59
C ASP A 118 6.87 20.34 -25.93
N ASP A 119 6.84 19.17 -25.28
CA ASP A 119 5.76 18.18 -25.45
C ASP A 119 4.43 18.75 -24.97
N ILE A 120 4.44 19.42 -23.81
CA ILE A 120 3.26 20.05 -23.21
C ILE A 120 2.76 21.18 -24.09
N LEU A 121 3.65 22.10 -24.46
CA LEU A 121 3.30 23.28 -25.25
C LEU A 121 2.72 22.89 -26.60
N THR A 122 3.28 21.86 -27.23
CA THR A 122 2.76 21.31 -28.49
C THR A 122 1.37 20.70 -28.27
N ALA A 123 1.19 19.87 -27.25
CA ALA A 123 -0.09 19.20 -26.98
C ALA A 123 -1.22 20.19 -26.66
N THR A 124 -0.95 21.17 -25.79
CA THR A 124 -1.93 22.18 -25.41
C THR A 124 -2.24 23.13 -26.56
N ALA A 125 -1.26 23.50 -27.38
CA ALA A 125 -1.51 24.31 -28.58
C ALA A 125 -2.42 23.58 -29.59
N ILE A 126 -2.20 22.28 -29.83
CA ILE A 126 -3.07 21.50 -30.72
C ILE A 126 -4.47 21.37 -30.13
N LYS A 127 -4.58 21.10 -28.81
CA LYS A 127 -5.87 21.05 -28.09
C LYS A 127 -6.64 22.36 -28.24
N ASP A 128 -5.99 23.50 -28.01
CA ASP A 128 -6.64 24.82 -28.06
C ASP A 128 -7.03 25.23 -29.48
N MET A 129 -6.21 24.92 -30.48
CA MET A 129 -6.46 25.31 -31.87
C MET A 129 -7.58 24.48 -32.53
N PHE A 130 -7.70 23.20 -32.17
CA PHE A 130 -8.59 22.25 -32.84
C PHE A 130 -9.74 21.73 -31.98
N ASP A 131 -9.74 22.01 -30.67
CA ASP A 131 -10.74 21.55 -29.70
C ASP A 131 -11.02 20.03 -29.77
N VAL A 132 -9.95 19.25 -29.73
CA VAL A 132 -10.00 17.77 -29.84
C VAL A 132 -9.76 17.09 -28.50
N PRO A 133 -10.22 15.85 -28.26
CA PRO A 133 -9.95 15.14 -27.01
C PRO A 133 -8.45 14.95 -26.76
N LEU A 134 -8.00 15.21 -25.53
CA LEU A 134 -6.60 15.06 -25.11
C LEU A 134 -6.45 14.03 -23.99
N CYS A 135 -5.61 13.03 -24.22
CA CYS A 135 -5.17 12.09 -23.20
C CYS A 135 -3.71 12.37 -22.82
N THR A 136 -3.41 12.48 -21.52
CA THR A 136 -2.03 12.50 -21.01
C THR A 136 -1.68 11.15 -20.44
N TYR A 137 -0.52 10.59 -20.79
CA TYR A 137 0.01 9.37 -20.20
C TYR A 137 1.39 9.62 -19.59
N LEU A 138 1.43 9.72 -18.26
CA LEU A 138 2.64 9.93 -17.48
C LEU A 138 3.40 8.61 -17.31
N MET A 139 4.53 8.48 -18.01
CA MET A 139 5.37 7.28 -18.01
C MET A 139 6.59 7.37 -17.10
N ASP A 140 7.15 8.56 -16.92
CA ASP A 140 8.18 8.83 -15.92
C ASP A 140 7.82 10.13 -15.20
N ASP A 141 8.34 10.31 -13.99
CA ASP A 141 8.19 11.57 -13.30
C ASP A 141 9.13 12.64 -13.88
N GLN A 142 8.56 13.81 -14.16
CA GLN A 142 9.21 14.96 -14.76
C GLN A 142 8.92 16.25 -13.98
N ASN A 143 8.27 16.12 -12.81
CA ASN A 143 7.76 17.25 -12.05
C ASN A 143 7.76 17.09 -10.50
N ILE A 144 7.57 15.88 -9.96
CA ILE A 144 7.45 15.65 -8.51
C ILE A 144 8.82 15.71 -7.83
N TYR A 145 9.76 14.89 -8.31
CA TYR A 145 11.12 14.78 -7.78
C TYR A 145 12.16 15.48 -8.66
N ILE A 146 11.86 15.66 -9.95
CA ILE A 146 12.68 16.44 -10.86
C ILE A 146 11.87 17.64 -11.38
N ASN A 147 12.53 18.79 -11.53
CA ASN A 147 11.90 20.05 -11.95
C ASN A 147 12.13 20.32 -13.46
N GLU A 148 12.07 19.28 -14.28
CA GLU A 148 12.28 19.40 -15.73
C GLU A 148 11.10 20.09 -16.40
N ILE A 149 9.88 19.77 -15.96
CA ILE A 149 8.66 20.47 -16.34
C ILE A 149 8.16 21.33 -15.16
N PRO A 150 8.07 22.66 -15.32
CA PRO A 150 7.56 23.53 -14.26
C PRO A 150 6.08 23.27 -13.91
N ASP A 151 5.73 23.40 -12.63
CA ASP A 151 4.40 23.12 -12.09
C ASP A 151 3.25 23.76 -12.86
N LYS A 152 3.44 25.01 -13.29
CA LYS A 152 2.43 25.77 -14.06
C LYS A 152 2.02 25.03 -15.34
N TYR A 153 2.99 24.50 -16.08
CA TYR A 153 2.73 23.87 -17.38
C TYR A 153 2.22 22.44 -17.21
N MET A 154 2.71 21.71 -16.21
CA MET A 154 2.15 20.40 -15.88
C MET A 154 0.69 20.53 -15.41
N ALA A 155 0.38 21.52 -14.56
CA ALA A 155 -1.00 21.81 -14.16
C ALA A 155 -1.87 22.14 -15.38
N GLU A 156 -1.40 23.01 -16.28
CA GLU A 156 -2.13 23.37 -17.50
C GLU A 156 -2.42 22.15 -18.39
N LEU A 157 -1.43 21.26 -18.58
CA LEU A 157 -1.63 20.02 -19.33
C LEU A 157 -2.73 19.17 -18.70
N LEU A 158 -2.62 18.90 -17.40
CA LEU A 158 -3.54 18.02 -16.69
C LEU A 158 -4.96 18.60 -16.65
N ASP A 159 -5.10 19.93 -16.52
CA ASP A 159 -6.40 20.60 -16.54
C ASP A 159 -7.06 20.58 -17.93
N LYS A 160 -6.26 20.61 -19.00
CA LYS A 160 -6.75 20.52 -20.40
C LYS A 160 -7.00 19.09 -20.86
N SER A 161 -6.46 18.10 -20.16
CA SER A 161 -6.62 16.69 -20.51
C SER A 161 -7.99 16.17 -20.12
N ASP A 162 -8.65 15.52 -21.07
CA ASP A 162 -9.93 14.84 -20.88
C ASP A 162 -9.74 13.49 -20.17
N LEU A 163 -8.54 12.93 -20.21
CA LEU A 163 -8.17 11.70 -19.53
C LEU A 163 -6.68 11.69 -19.16
N CYS A 164 -6.37 11.23 -17.95
CA CYS A 164 -4.99 11.13 -17.46
C CYS A 164 -4.67 9.70 -17.02
N PHE A 165 -3.57 9.16 -17.53
CA PHE A 165 -3.02 7.86 -17.18
C PHE A 165 -1.67 8.00 -16.48
N GLY A 166 -1.37 7.09 -15.57
CA GLY A 166 -0.06 6.95 -14.93
C GLY A 166 0.44 5.50 -15.01
N ILE A 167 1.74 5.35 -15.27
CA ILE A 167 2.37 4.03 -15.52
C ILE A 167 2.45 3.12 -14.28
N SER A 168 2.34 3.71 -13.09
CA SER A 168 2.41 3.03 -11.80
C SER A 168 1.39 3.63 -10.83
N ARG A 169 0.98 2.85 -9.83
CA ARG A 169 0.10 3.35 -8.76
C ARG A 169 0.78 4.45 -7.95
N ASN A 170 2.09 4.33 -7.71
CA ASN A 170 2.88 5.35 -7.00
C ASN A 170 2.87 6.69 -7.74
N LEU A 171 3.06 6.68 -9.07
CA LEU A 171 3.03 7.89 -9.89
C LEU A 171 1.63 8.51 -9.89
N CYS A 172 0.59 7.70 -10.04
CA CYS A 172 -0.79 8.17 -9.95
C CYS A 172 -1.00 8.90 -8.62
N GLN A 173 -0.73 8.24 -7.49
CA GLN A 173 -0.92 8.82 -6.16
C GLN A 173 -0.14 10.13 -5.96
N ALA A 174 1.12 10.19 -6.39
CA ALA A 174 1.95 11.38 -6.22
C ALA A 174 1.40 12.59 -7.01
N TYR A 175 1.00 12.39 -8.26
CA TYR A 175 0.43 13.45 -9.09
C TYR A 175 -1.01 13.80 -8.66
N GLU A 176 -1.84 12.82 -8.30
CA GLU A 176 -3.18 13.05 -7.73
C GLU A 176 -3.09 13.91 -6.46
N GLN A 177 -2.12 13.62 -5.59
CA GLN A 177 -1.90 14.40 -4.37
C GLN A 177 -1.44 15.83 -4.66
N LYS A 178 -0.56 16.04 -5.65
CA LYS A 178 -0.03 17.37 -5.98
C LYS A 178 -1.06 18.24 -6.72
N TYR A 179 -1.82 17.66 -7.63
CA TYR A 179 -2.68 18.40 -8.57
C TYR A 179 -4.18 18.25 -8.30
N ASN A 180 -4.60 17.36 -7.41
CA ASN A 180 -6.01 17.09 -7.10
C ASN A 180 -6.85 16.72 -8.35
N GLN A 181 -6.22 16.06 -9.31
CA GLN A 181 -6.83 15.55 -10.54
C GLN A 181 -6.82 14.02 -10.49
N LYS A 182 -7.84 13.35 -11.04
CA LYS A 182 -7.88 11.87 -11.07
C LYS A 182 -6.92 11.34 -12.13
N ILE A 183 -6.08 10.38 -11.75
CA ILE A 183 -5.15 9.69 -12.67
C ILE A 183 -5.40 8.18 -12.59
N TRP A 184 -5.62 7.57 -13.74
CA TRP A 184 -5.95 6.15 -13.84
C TRP A 184 -4.69 5.33 -14.08
N PHE A 185 -4.58 4.21 -13.36
CA PHE A 185 -3.42 3.35 -13.47
C PHE A 185 -3.46 2.54 -14.76
N VAL A 186 -2.40 2.65 -15.57
CA VAL A 186 -2.20 1.86 -16.80
C VAL A 186 -0.75 1.38 -16.82
N PRO A 187 -0.46 0.12 -16.49
CA PRO A 187 0.90 -0.40 -16.55
C PRO A 187 1.36 -0.64 -17.99
N PRO A 188 2.68 -0.83 -18.19
CA PRO A 188 3.22 -1.32 -19.46
C PRO A 188 2.60 -2.66 -19.86
N VAL A 189 2.34 -2.82 -21.16
CA VAL A 189 1.79 -4.05 -21.74
C VAL A 189 2.86 -4.86 -22.50
N ALA A 190 2.61 -6.16 -22.62
CA ALA A 190 3.43 -7.13 -23.33
C ALA A 190 2.76 -7.57 -24.64
N PRO A 191 3.54 -7.86 -25.70
CA PRO A 191 3.04 -8.40 -26.97
C PRO A 191 2.10 -9.59 -26.81
N GLU A 192 0.89 -9.52 -27.38
CA GLU A 192 -0.10 -10.62 -27.32
C GLU A 192 0.49 -11.98 -27.72
N GLN A 193 1.30 -12.03 -28.77
CA GLN A 193 1.87 -13.28 -29.29
C GLN A 193 2.77 -14.01 -28.30
N PHE A 194 3.23 -13.34 -27.24
CA PHE A 194 4.09 -13.92 -26.21
C PHE A 194 3.36 -14.19 -24.90
N ILE A 195 2.09 -13.77 -24.78
CA ILE A 195 1.27 -14.02 -23.60
C ILE A 195 1.01 -15.52 -23.48
N VAL A 196 1.39 -16.10 -22.33
CA VAL A 196 1.11 -17.50 -22.03
C VAL A 196 -0.19 -17.59 -21.25
N LYS A 197 -1.16 -18.34 -21.76
CA LYS A 197 -2.47 -18.52 -21.10
C LYS A 197 -2.39 -19.53 -19.96
N ASP A 198 -1.62 -20.59 -20.16
CA ASP A 198 -1.38 -21.62 -19.15
C ASP A 198 -0.16 -21.27 -18.30
N THR A 199 -0.11 -21.79 -17.08
CA THR A 199 1.05 -21.58 -16.20
C THR A 199 2.28 -22.22 -16.83
N VAL A 200 3.33 -21.43 -17.06
CA VAL A 200 4.63 -21.93 -17.54
C VAL A 200 5.19 -22.90 -16.50
N ILE A 201 5.28 -24.19 -16.88
CA ILE A 201 5.86 -25.23 -16.02
C ILE A 201 7.38 -25.11 -16.09
N PHE A 202 8.01 -24.91 -14.94
CA PHE A 202 9.46 -24.87 -14.85
C PHE A 202 10.05 -26.29 -14.98
N PRO A 203 10.98 -26.55 -15.92
CA PRO A 203 11.57 -27.86 -16.07
C PRO A 203 12.46 -28.20 -14.87
N SER A 204 12.06 -29.21 -14.09
CA SER A 204 12.72 -29.63 -12.85
C SER A 204 14.14 -30.21 -12.99
N GLN A 205 14.69 -30.31 -14.20
CA GLN A 205 15.91 -31.10 -14.47
C GLN A 205 17.08 -30.38 -15.16
N ALA A 206 17.05 -29.06 -15.39
CA ALA A 206 18.25 -28.37 -15.87
C ALA A 206 18.29 -26.90 -15.47
N GLN A 207 19.45 -26.47 -14.95
CA GLN A 207 19.86 -25.11 -14.58
C GLN A 207 19.46 -24.61 -13.18
N GLU A 208 19.99 -25.29 -12.15
CA GLU A 208 19.87 -24.89 -10.74
C GLU A 208 20.56 -23.56 -10.36
N GLN A 209 21.13 -22.76 -11.27
CA GLN A 209 21.94 -21.58 -10.88
C GLN A 209 21.80 -20.31 -11.72
N HIS A 210 20.90 -20.25 -12.71
CA HIS A 210 20.87 -19.12 -13.65
C HIS A 210 19.68 -18.18 -13.39
N GLY A 211 20.00 -17.00 -12.87
CA GLY A 211 19.12 -15.84 -12.87
C GLY A 211 19.26 -15.04 -14.17
N VAL A 212 18.28 -14.20 -14.48
CA VAL A 212 18.36 -13.26 -15.60
C VAL A 212 18.16 -11.83 -15.13
N LEU A 213 18.78 -10.89 -15.83
CA LEU A 213 18.51 -9.46 -15.70
C LEU A 213 18.21 -8.95 -17.11
N ILE A 214 17.09 -8.24 -17.29
CA ILE A 214 16.78 -7.64 -18.59
C ILE A 214 16.65 -6.13 -18.54
N GLY A 215 17.12 -5.48 -19.60
CA GLY A 215 17.01 -4.03 -19.79
C GLY A 215 18.17 -3.25 -19.20
N ASN A 216 17.95 -1.94 -19.01
CA ASN A 216 18.97 -0.99 -18.63
C ASN A 216 19.00 -0.77 -17.12
N ILE A 217 20.20 -0.54 -16.59
CA ILE A 217 20.40 -0.07 -15.22
C ILE A 217 20.58 1.45 -15.26
N TRP A 218 19.84 2.18 -14.42
CA TRP A 218 19.70 3.64 -14.56
C TRP A 218 20.72 4.45 -13.76
N SER A 219 21.56 3.81 -12.95
CA SER A 219 22.65 4.44 -12.19
C SER A 219 23.85 3.51 -12.10
N GLN A 220 25.06 4.08 -12.17
CA GLN A 220 26.31 3.36 -11.91
C GLN A 220 26.31 2.76 -10.50
N LYS A 221 25.80 3.49 -9.49
CA LYS A 221 25.72 2.99 -8.12
C LYS A 221 24.87 1.73 -7.98
N TRP A 222 23.79 1.62 -8.76
CA TRP A 222 22.94 0.42 -8.74
C TRP A 222 23.69 -0.78 -9.35
N LEU A 223 24.45 -0.55 -10.43
CA LEU A 223 25.30 -1.58 -11.01
C LEU A 223 26.42 -2.01 -10.05
N ASP A 224 27.12 -1.07 -9.42
CA ASP A 224 28.22 -1.38 -8.51
C ASP A 224 27.73 -2.20 -7.29
N ARG A 225 26.59 -1.80 -6.70
CA ARG A 225 25.98 -2.56 -5.61
C ARG A 225 25.53 -3.94 -6.04
N LEU A 226 24.89 -4.05 -7.21
CA LEU A 226 24.53 -5.35 -7.78
C LEU A 226 25.78 -6.24 -7.93
N ARG A 227 26.87 -5.71 -8.49
CA ARG A 227 28.14 -6.45 -8.63
C ARG A 227 28.69 -6.93 -7.30
N GLU A 228 28.74 -6.04 -6.30
CA GLU A 228 29.22 -6.38 -4.95
C GLU A 228 28.38 -7.50 -4.31
N THR A 229 27.05 -7.38 -4.38
CA THR A 229 26.13 -8.38 -3.81
C THR A 229 26.24 -9.72 -4.54
N VAL A 230 26.29 -9.72 -5.87
CA VAL A 230 26.37 -10.96 -6.66
C VAL A 230 27.71 -11.66 -6.42
N ARG A 231 28.82 -10.91 -6.41
CA ARG A 231 30.17 -11.43 -6.12
C ARG A 231 30.22 -12.14 -4.77
N GLY A 232 29.62 -11.54 -3.73
CA GLY A 232 29.60 -12.12 -2.39
C GLY A 232 28.67 -13.34 -2.24
N SER A 233 27.65 -13.45 -3.09
CA SER A 233 26.64 -14.54 -3.02
C SER A 233 27.02 -15.80 -3.81
N GLY A 234 27.88 -15.68 -4.82
CA GLY A 234 28.22 -16.79 -5.73
C GLY A 234 27.14 -17.14 -6.77
N VAL A 235 26.03 -16.39 -6.81
CA VAL A 235 24.95 -16.55 -7.80
C VAL A 235 25.42 -16.10 -9.19
N LYS A 236 24.90 -16.72 -10.25
CA LYS A 236 25.18 -16.32 -11.64
C LYS A 236 23.94 -15.69 -12.28
N ILE A 237 24.16 -14.58 -13.00
CA ILE A 237 23.10 -13.80 -13.66
C ILE A 237 23.47 -13.56 -15.11
N ASP A 238 22.61 -13.95 -16.06
CA ASP A 238 22.72 -13.57 -17.46
C ASP A 238 22.01 -12.22 -17.69
N TRP A 239 22.77 -11.19 -18.11
CA TRP A 239 22.24 -9.86 -18.39
C TRP A 239 21.99 -9.65 -19.89
N TYR A 240 20.72 -9.52 -20.28
CA TYR A 240 20.29 -9.14 -21.63
C TYR A 240 19.84 -7.68 -21.67
N GLY A 241 20.58 -6.81 -22.34
CA GLY A 241 20.26 -5.38 -22.36
C GLY A 241 21.11 -4.56 -23.32
N ASN A 242 20.73 -3.29 -23.48
CA ASN A 242 21.46 -2.32 -24.28
C ASN A 242 21.86 -1.11 -23.41
N PRO A 243 22.76 -1.32 -22.41
CA PRO A 243 23.09 -0.29 -21.43
C PRO A 243 23.74 0.92 -22.09
N HIS A 244 23.39 2.11 -21.61
CA HIS A 244 24.01 3.34 -22.10
C HIS A 244 25.44 3.48 -21.57
N ARG A 245 26.41 3.06 -22.39
CA ARG A 245 27.87 3.07 -22.08
C ARG A 245 28.42 4.48 -21.81
N GLY A 246 27.65 5.53 -22.07
CA GLY A 246 27.98 6.90 -21.67
C GLY A 246 28.03 7.09 -20.15
N TRP A 247 27.10 6.48 -19.40
CA TRP A 247 27.04 6.61 -17.93
C TRP A 247 27.27 5.29 -17.18
N LEU A 248 27.02 4.13 -17.79
CA LEU A 248 27.39 2.84 -17.23
C LEU A 248 28.79 2.46 -17.71
N LYS A 249 29.74 2.43 -16.79
CA LYS A 249 31.14 2.06 -17.01
C LYS A 249 31.39 0.68 -16.40
N PHE A 250 31.71 -0.29 -17.25
CA PHE A 250 32.11 -1.63 -16.86
C PHE A 250 32.83 -2.33 -18.01
N GLU A 251 33.75 -3.22 -17.67
CA GLU A 251 34.33 -4.20 -18.58
C GLU A 251 33.60 -5.53 -18.43
N GLU A 252 33.37 -6.23 -19.54
CA GLU A 252 32.58 -7.47 -19.54
C GLU A 252 33.29 -8.59 -18.75
N THR A 253 34.62 -8.61 -18.79
CA THR A 253 35.46 -9.55 -18.03
C THR A 253 35.34 -9.33 -16.51
N GLU A 254 35.19 -8.08 -16.06
CA GLU A 254 34.99 -7.78 -14.64
C GLU A 254 33.58 -8.18 -14.17
N LEU A 255 32.56 -7.94 -15.00
CA LEU A 255 31.20 -8.39 -14.68
C LEU A 255 31.14 -9.91 -14.55
N GLU A 256 31.79 -10.64 -15.45
CA GLU A 256 31.79 -12.10 -15.45
C GLU A 256 32.48 -12.66 -14.18
N GLN A 257 33.58 -12.04 -13.76
CA GLN A 257 34.25 -12.34 -12.48
C GLN A 257 33.33 -12.10 -11.28
N ASP A 258 32.50 -11.06 -11.35
CA ASP A 258 31.51 -10.72 -10.31
C ASP A 258 30.26 -11.61 -10.36
N GLY A 259 30.14 -12.51 -11.35
CA GLY A 259 29.00 -13.42 -11.51
C GLY A 259 27.89 -12.91 -12.42
N ILE A 260 28.10 -11.79 -13.12
CA ILE A 260 27.14 -11.20 -14.06
C ILE A 260 27.67 -11.38 -15.48
N ILE A 261 27.01 -12.21 -16.29
CA ILE A 261 27.41 -12.50 -17.66
C ILE A 261 26.63 -11.59 -18.60
N PHE A 262 27.28 -10.58 -19.16
CA PHE A 262 26.65 -9.70 -20.14
C PHE A 262 26.48 -10.41 -21.48
N ARG A 263 25.22 -10.65 -21.89
CA ARG A 263 24.85 -11.35 -23.12
C ARG A 263 24.51 -10.40 -24.28
N GLY A 264 24.51 -9.09 -24.03
CA GLY A 264 24.16 -8.08 -25.02
C GLY A 264 22.65 -7.94 -25.25
N TYR A 265 22.31 -7.13 -26.26
CA TYR A 265 20.92 -6.92 -26.68
C TYR A 265 20.47 -8.03 -27.63
N VAL A 266 19.28 -8.58 -27.38
CA VAL A 266 18.67 -9.60 -28.24
C VAL A 266 17.62 -8.90 -29.11
N GLU A 267 17.91 -8.73 -30.40
CA GLU A 267 17.00 -8.05 -31.33
C GLU A 267 15.69 -8.82 -31.58
N ASN A 268 15.78 -10.15 -31.61
CA ASN A 268 14.63 -11.02 -31.79
C ASN A 268 13.93 -11.29 -30.44
N GLU A 269 12.77 -10.67 -30.21
CA GLU A 269 11.99 -10.88 -28.99
C GLU A 269 11.59 -12.35 -28.77
N ILE A 270 11.43 -13.16 -29.82
CA ILE A 270 11.13 -14.61 -29.70
C ILE A 270 12.25 -15.32 -28.95
N ASP A 271 13.50 -15.05 -29.34
CA ASP A 271 14.68 -15.68 -28.74
C ASP A 271 14.88 -15.20 -27.30
N LEU A 272 14.57 -13.93 -27.02
CA LEU A 272 14.58 -13.41 -25.65
C LEU A 272 13.54 -14.13 -24.78
N VAL A 273 12.29 -14.23 -25.23
CA VAL A 273 11.21 -14.90 -24.46
C VAL A 273 11.53 -16.37 -24.21
N ALA A 274 12.11 -17.08 -25.18
CA ALA A 274 12.56 -18.47 -24.99
C ALA A 274 13.56 -18.59 -23.82
N LYS A 275 14.58 -17.72 -23.81
CA LYS A 275 15.59 -17.67 -22.73
C LYS A 275 14.97 -17.32 -21.37
N LEU A 276 14.00 -16.41 -21.34
CA LEU A 276 13.31 -16.03 -20.09
C LEU A 276 12.50 -17.17 -19.49
N ARG A 277 11.90 -18.03 -20.32
CA ARG A 277 11.12 -19.19 -19.86
C ARG A 277 12.00 -20.30 -19.27
N GLU A 278 13.28 -20.33 -19.62
CA GLU A 278 14.27 -21.27 -19.07
C GLU A 278 14.84 -20.79 -17.71
N ALA A 279 14.76 -19.50 -17.42
CA ALA A 279 15.37 -18.93 -16.23
C ALA A 279 14.56 -19.19 -14.93
N SER A 280 15.30 -19.36 -13.83
CA SER A 280 14.71 -19.64 -12.51
C SER A 280 14.10 -18.40 -11.87
N PHE A 281 14.75 -17.25 -12.00
CA PHE A 281 14.31 -15.98 -11.42
C PHE A 281 14.87 -14.81 -12.24
N ALA A 282 14.24 -13.65 -12.13
CA ALA A 282 14.76 -12.40 -12.68
C ALA A 282 15.16 -11.43 -11.57
N VAL A 283 16.26 -10.71 -11.77
CA VAL A 283 16.76 -9.69 -10.84
C VAL A 283 16.46 -8.30 -11.39
N ILE A 284 15.91 -7.43 -10.56
CA ILE A 284 15.53 -6.06 -10.90
C ILE A 284 16.23 -5.11 -9.91
N PRO A 285 17.39 -4.52 -10.28
CA PRO A 285 18.06 -3.54 -9.42
C PRO A 285 17.31 -2.22 -9.39
N THR A 286 17.17 -1.65 -8.19
CA THR A 286 16.57 -0.33 -7.92
C THR A 286 17.31 0.40 -6.79
N ALA A 287 16.81 1.54 -6.33
CA ALA A 287 17.41 2.33 -5.26
C ALA A 287 17.34 1.63 -3.89
N GLN A 288 18.42 1.69 -3.09
CA GLN A 288 18.49 1.16 -1.71
C GLN A 288 17.90 2.12 -0.66
N GLU A 289 18.10 3.42 -0.85
CA GLU A 289 17.71 4.48 0.08
C GLU A 289 16.92 5.53 -0.69
N ILE A 290 15.88 6.07 -0.08
CA ILE A 290 14.92 6.97 -0.74
C ILE A 290 15.11 8.44 -0.37
N SER A 291 15.86 8.71 0.71
CA SER A 291 16.22 10.05 1.11
C SER A 291 17.48 10.58 0.40
N SER A 292 18.16 9.73 -0.40
CA SER A 292 19.51 9.99 -0.93
C SER A 292 19.78 9.37 -2.32
N SER A 293 18.81 8.69 -2.95
CA SER A 293 19.06 7.99 -4.21
C SER A 293 19.22 8.92 -5.41
N GLU A 294 20.19 8.57 -6.26
CA GLU A 294 20.17 8.99 -7.66
C GLU A 294 18.94 8.38 -8.35
N ARG A 295 18.21 9.21 -9.10
CA ARG A 295 17.04 8.83 -9.91
C ARG A 295 15.78 8.47 -9.10
N MET A 296 15.39 9.30 -8.12
CA MET A 296 14.14 9.11 -7.35
C MET A 296 12.91 9.08 -8.25
N GLU A 297 12.90 9.92 -9.30
CA GLU A 297 11.84 10.00 -10.30
C GLU A 297 11.56 8.64 -10.95
N ILE A 298 12.61 7.84 -11.17
CA ILE A 298 12.50 6.48 -11.70
C ILE A 298 12.18 5.49 -10.57
N ALA A 299 12.95 5.50 -9.49
CA ALA A 299 12.86 4.45 -8.47
C ALA A 299 11.52 4.47 -7.71
N LYS A 300 11.00 5.66 -7.36
CA LYS A 300 9.77 5.79 -6.57
C LYS A 300 8.50 5.77 -7.41
N LEU A 301 8.55 6.32 -8.62
CA LEU A 301 7.34 6.61 -9.39
C LEU A 301 7.23 5.79 -10.67
N SER A 302 8.31 5.42 -11.34
CA SER A 302 8.21 4.70 -12.61
C SER A 302 8.16 3.18 -12.43
N LEU A 303 7.19 2.52 -13.06
CA LEU A 303 7.16 1.06 -13.15
C LEU A 303 7.98 0.61 -14.38
N PRO A 304 9.10 -0.11 -14.22
CA PRO A 304 9.90 -0.55 -15.36
C PRO A 304 9.09 -1.48 -16.27
N SER A 305 9.01 -1.17 -17.57
CA SER A 305 8.25 -1.96 -18.56
C SER A 305 8.69 -3.41 -18.69
N ARG A 306 9.91 -3.73 -18.25
CA ARG A 306 10.44 -5.08 -18.19
C ARG A 306 9.75 -5.95 -17.14
N ILE A 307 9.21 -5.38 -16.06
CA ILE A 307 8.50 -6.15 -15.02
C ILE A 307 7.22 -6.76 -15.59
N PRO A 308 6.25 -5.99 -16.13
CA PRO A 308 5.09 -6.57 -16.80
C PRO A 308 5.44 -7.54 -17.93
N PHE A 309 6.51 -7.26 -18.67
CA PHE A 309 6.98 -8.16 -19.74
C PHE A 309 7.40 -9.53 -19.17
N LEU A 310 8.30 -9.58 -18.18
CA LEU A 310 8.73 -10.82 -17.52
C LEU A 310 7.54 -11.62 -16.97
N VAL A 311 6.61 -10.91 -16.31
CA VAL A 311 5.41 -11.49 -15.72
C VAL A 311 4.53 -12.10 -16.80
N ALA A 312 4.23 -11.37 -17.87
CA ALA A 312 3.25 -11.78 -18.86
C ALA A 312 3.77 -12.81 -19.87
N THR A 313 5.07 -12.81 -20.18
CA THR A 313 5.64 -13.67 -21.23
C THR A 313 6.33 -14.93 -20.72
N ALA A 314 6.82 -14.90 -19.47
CA ALA A 314 7.63 -15.98 -18.88
C ALA A 314 7.14 -16.48 -17.51
N HIS A 315 6.23 -15.74 -16.87
CA HIS A 315 5.75 -16.00 -15.50
C HIS A 315 6.88 -16.09 -14.48
N ILE A 316 8.05 -15.53 -14.79
CA ILE A 316 9.27 -15.76 -14.02
C ILE A 316 9.20 -15.06 -12.65
N PRO A 317 9.58 -15.73 -11.55
CA PRO A 317 9.66 -15.09 -10.25
C PRO A 317 10.66 -13.95 -10.23
N LEU A 318 10.30 -12.87 -9.53
CA LEU A 318 11.05 -11.62 -9.53
C LEU A 318 11.76 -11.39 -8.19
N LEU A 319 13.00 -10.92 -8.23
CA LEU A 319 13.73 -10.40 -7.08
C LEU A 319 14.06 -8.93 -7.33
N VAL A 320 13.45 -8.02 -6.58
CA VAL A 320 13.77 -6.61 -6.63
C VAL A 320 14.89 -6.31 -5.65
N MET A 321 16.04 -5.81 -6.13
CA MET A 321 17.17 -5.45 -5.28
C MET A 321 17.15 -3.97 -4.94
N GLY A 322 16.83 -3.65 -3.69
CA GLY A 322 16.78 -2.28 -3.18
C GLY A 322 15.68 -2.11 -2.12
N ASN A 323 15.10 -0.92 -2.09
CA ASN A 323 14.15 -0.51 -1.06
C ASN A 323 12.71 -0.95 -1.39
N GLU A 324 11.97 -1.34 -0.36
CA GLU A 324 10.58 -1.79 -0.44
C GLU A 324 9.62 -0.70 -0.93
N GLU A 325 9.93 0.58 -0.72
CA GLU A 325 9.05 1.69 -1.12
C GLU A 325 9.24 2.12 -2.61
N THR A 326 10.02 1.38 -3.40
CA THR A 326 10.17 1.65 -4.83
C THR A 326 8.95 1.17 -5.62
N ALA A 327 8.64 1.80 -6.76
CA ALA A 327 7.50 1.40 -7.60
C ALA A 327 7.63 -0.04 -8.09
N ALA A 328 8.85 -0.49 -8.39
CA ALA A 328 9.15 -1.87 -8.75
C ALA A 328 8.89 -2.83 -7.58
N ALA A 329 9.36 -2.50 -6.37
CA ALA A 329 9.15 -3.33 -5.19
C ALA A 329 7.66 -3.46 -4.86
N ASN A 330 6.94 -2.35 -4.78
CA ASN A 330 5.49 -2.32 -4.55
C ASN A 330 4.75 -3.19 -5.57
N PHE A 331 5.05 -3.06 -6.86
CA PHE A 331 4.40 -3.87 -7.88
C PHE A 331 4.71 -5.37 -7.71
N VAL A 332 5.94 -5.74 -7.35
CA VAL A 332 6.27 -7.17 -7.14
C VAL A 332 5.59 -7.72 -5.89
N THR A 333 5.53 -6.95 -4.80
CA THR A 333 4.95 -7.38 -3.53
C THR A 333 3.42 -7.38 -3.55
N ASP A 334 2.79 -6.32 -4.06
CA ASP A 334 1.33 -6.18 -4.13
C ASP A 334 0.68 -7.32 -4.92
N PHE A 335 1.39 -7.80 -5.94
CA PHE A 335 0.92 -8.85 -6.84
C PHE A 335 1.49 -10.23 -6.53
N GLN A 336 2.29 -10.37 -5.46
CA GLN A 336 2.93 -11.63 -5.05
C GLN A 336 3.75 -12.28 -6.18
N LEU A 337 4.47 -11.46 -6.94
CA LEU A 337 5.25 -11.89 -8.11
C LEU A 337 6.69 -12.25 -7.76
N GLY A 338 7.04 -12.20 -6.48
CA GLY A 338 8.42 -12.29 -6.04
C GLY A 338 8.65 -11.66 -4.67
N ILE A 339 9.89 -11.26 -4.45
CA ILE A 339 10.36 -10.70 -3.17
C ILE A 339 11.32 -9.54 -3.40
N VAL A 340 11.47 -8.70 -2.38
CA VAL A 340 12.44 -7.61 -2.34
C VAL A 340 13.65 -8.07 -1.52
N SER A 341 14.87 -7.68 -1.91
CA SER A 341 16.12 -7.94 -1.18
C SER A 341 16.90 -6.65 -1.06
N HIS A 342 17.54 -6.39 0.07
CA HIS A 342 18.59 -5.37 0.13
C HIS A 342 19.80 -5.82 -0.68
N TYR A 343 20.69 -4.86 -0.98
CA TYR A 343 22.03 -5.14 -1.51
C TYR A 343 22.95 -5.73 -0.44
N ASP A 344 22.56 -6.87 0.13
CA ASP A 344 23.34 -7.68 1.06
C ASP A 344 23.51 -9.09 0.47
N SER A 345 24.74 -9.61 0.51
CA SER A 345 25.08 -10.86 -0.19
C SER A 345 24.44 -12.09 0.43
N LEU A 346 24.33 -12.12 1.76
CA LEU A 346 23.76 -13.24 2.48
C LEU A 346 22.23 -13.24 2.34
N GLU A 347 21.60 -12.08 2.57
CA GLU A 347 20.17 -11.88 2.37
C GLU A 347 19.76 -12.23 0.92
N PHE A 348 20.52 -11.77 -0.07
CA PHE A 348 20.29 -12.08 -1.47
C PHE A 348 20.36 -13.59 -1.74
N GLN A 349 21.37 -14.27 -1.19
CA GLN A 349 21.51 -15.72 -1.34
C GLN A 349 20.32 -16.49 -0.72
N GLU A 350 19.90 -16.11 0.49
CA GLU A 350 18.75 -16.70 1.18
C GLU A 350 17.45 -16.50 0.39
N LYS A 351 17.25 -15.29 -0.14
CA LYS A 351 16.08 -14.92 -0.95
C LYS A 351 16.05 -15.65 -2.29
N ILE A 352 17.19 -15.82 -2.94
CA ILE A 352 17.29 -16.67 -4.14
C ILE A 352 17.00 -18.14 -3.81
N ALA A 353 17.50 -18.67 -2.69
CA ALA A 353 17.18 -20.03 -2.28
C ALA A 353 15.67 -20.21 -2.06
N TRP A 354 15.00 -19.24 -1.43
CA TRP A 354 13.56 -19.23 -1.26
C TRP A 354 12.81 -19.17 -2.61
N LEU A 355 13.23 -18.28 -3.53
CA LEU A 355 12.62 -18.18 -4.86
C LEU A 355 12.78 -19.43 -5.69
N LYS A 356 13.84 -20.20 -5.47
CA LYS A 356 14.10 -21.46 -6.18
C LYS A 356 13.35 -22.66 -5.62
N ASP A 357 12.78 -22.55 -4.42
CA ASP A 357 11.95 -23.61 -3.87
C ASP A 357 10.77 -23.90 -4.81
N VAL A 358 10.50 -25.18 -5.05
CA VAL A 358 9.51 -25.64 -6.02
C VAL A 358 8.11 -25.12 -5.68
N GLN A 359 7.74 -25.10 -4.38
CA GLN A 359 6.43 -24.62 -3.97
C GLN A 359 6.28 -23.12 -4.23
N ASN A 360 7.33 -22.34 -3.94
CA ASN A 360 7.32 -20.90 -4.18
C ASN A 360 7.32 -20.57 -5.67
N GLN A 361 8.08 -21.30 -6.49
CA GLN A 361 8.05 -21.18 -7.96
C GLN A 361 6.63 -21.39 -8.49
N ASP A 362 5.98 -22.47 -8.07
CA ASP A 362 4.62 -22.82 -8.52
C ASP A 362 3.61 -21.72 -8.13
N ILE A 363 3.66 -21.25 -6.88
CA ILE A 363 2.79 -20.18 -6.39
C ILE A 363 2.98 -18.92 -7.23
N ILE A 364 4.22 -18.44 -7.35
CA ILE A 364 4.52 -17.16 -8.03
C ILE A 364 4.19 -17.25 -9.52
N ARG A 365 4.54 -18.35 -10.20
CA ARG A 365 4.23 -18.57 -11.61
C ARG A 365 2.74 -18.63 -11.86
N HIS A 366 1.97 -19.21 -10.93
CA HIS A 366 0.52 -19.22 -11.01
C HIS A 366 -0.07 -17.81 -10.85
N GLN A 367 0.44 -17.01 -9.90
CA GLN A 367 0.04 -15.61 -9.76
C GLN A 367 0.36 -14.78 -11.00
N ALA A 368 1.57 -14.92 -11.54
CA ALA A 368 1.97 -14.27 -12.78
C ALA A 368 1.05 -14.67 -13.96
N SER A 369 0.69 -15.96 -14.06
CA SER A 369 -0.26 -16.47 -15.06
C SER A 369 -1.63 -15.80 -14.98
N ASN A 370 -2.13 -15.55 -13.76
CA ASN A 370 -3.41 -14.88 -13.55
C ASN A 370 -3.39 -13.41 -14.01
N LEU A 371 -2.22 -12.77 -13.95
CA LEU A 371 -2.04 -11.37 -14.40
C LEU A 371 -1.72 -11.24 -15.88
N ALA A 372 -1.10 -12.26 -16.49
CA ALA A 372 -0.55 -12.19 -17.83
C ALA A 372 -1.56 -11.69 -18.88
N GLN A 373 -2.81 -12.16 -18.82
CA GLN A 373 -3.86 -11.74 -19.77
C GLN A 373 -4.19 -10.23 -19.67
N PHE A 374 -4.21 -9.68 -18.45
CA PHE A 374 -4.45 -8.25 -18.24
C PHE A 374 -3.33 -7.38 -18.77
N LEU A 375 -2.11 -7.93 -18.88
CA LEU A 375 -0.94 -7.23 -19.39
C LEU A 375 -0.76 -7.39 -20.91
N SER A 376 -1.68 -8.05 -21.62
CA SER A 376 -1.62 -8.18 -23.09
C SER A 376 -1.75 -6.84 -23.81
N SER A 377 -1.01 -6.61 -24.90
CA SER A 377 -1.20 -5.43 -25.75
C SER A 377 -2.44 -5.53 -26.64
N GLN A 378 -3.10 -6.70 -26.68
CA GLN A 378 -4.31 -6.92 -27.47
C GLN A 378 -5.41 -5.91 -27.11
N GLY A 379 -5.93 -5.24 -28.13
CA GLY A 379 -7.03 -4.26 -28.00
C GLY A 379 -6.67 -3.02 -27.19
N MET A 380 -5.38 -2.77 -26.89
CA MET A 380 -4.98 -1.68 -26.01
C MET A 380 -5.16 -0.31 -26.68
N GLU A 381 -4.93 -0.22 -27.99
CA GLU A 381 -5.23 0.98 -28.78
C GLU A 381 -6.71 1.37 -28.65
N ASP A 382 -7.62 0.47 -29.02
CA ASP A 382 -9.07 0.69 -28.90
C ASP A 382 -9.46 1.05 -27.47
N TRP A 383 -8.87 0.38 -26.47
CA TRP A 383 -9.14 0.66 -25.07
C TRP A 383 -8.76 2.08 -24.66
N ILE A 384 -7.56 2.57 -25.03
CA ILE A 384 -7.12 3.96 -24.74
C ILE A 384 -8.10 4.95 -25.36
N TRP A 385 -8.45 4.68 -26.61
CA TRP A 385 -9.28 5.52 -27.44
C TRP A 385 -10.75 5.58 -27.00
N ASP A 386 -11.33 4.45 -26.64
CA ASP A 386 -12.65 4.37 -26.04
C ASP A 386 -12.69 4.99 -24.64
N SER A 387 -11.60 4.84 -23.88
CA SER A 387 -11.47 5.48 -22.57
C SER A 387 -11.47 7.00 -22.70
N LEU A 388 -10.72 7.53 -23.67
CA LEU A 388 -10.67 8.97 -23.95
C LEU A 388 -12.03 9.51 -24.38
N ALA A 389 -12.75 8.78 -25.24
CA ALA A 389 -14.11 9.15 -25.63
C ALA A 389 -15.09 9.19 -24.43
N LYS A 390 -14.89 8.30 -23.44
CA LYS A 390 -15.67 8.25 -22.19
C LYS A 390 -15.18 9.21 -21.10
N LYS A 391 -13.99 9.78 -21.24
CA LYS A 391 -13.26 10.52 -20.18
C LYS A 391 -13.02 9.70 -18.91
N SER A 392 -13.00 8.38 -19.05
CA SER A 392 -12.78 7.41 -17.98
C SER A 392 -12.38 6.06 -18.59
N PRO A 393 -11.69 5.17 -17.86
CA PRO A 393 -11.34 3.84 -18.35
C PRO A 393 -12.52 3.12 -19.03
N ALA A 394 -12.26 2.54 -20.21
CA ALA A 394 -13.28 1.87 -21.03
C ALA A 394 -13.91 0.67 -20.30
N ASP A 395 -13.09 0.02 -19.47
CA ASP A 395 -13.45 -0.97 -18.48
C ASP A 395 -12.47 -0.85 -17.28
N SER A 396 -12.60 -1.75 -16.31
CA SER A 396 -11.77 -1.77 -15.11
C SER A 396 -10.56 -2.71 -15.21
N ARG A 397 -10.09 -3.06 -16.42
CA ARG A 397 -9.00 -4.03 -16.66
C ARG A 397 -7.78 -3.83 -15.75
N PHE A 398 -7.31 -2.59 -15.63
CA PHE A 398 -6.12 -2.25 -14.86
C PHE A 398 -6.43 -1.86 -13.41
N GLU A 399 -7.63 -1.37 -13.12
CA GLU A 399 -8.07 -1.18 -11.73
C GLU A 399 -8.23 -2.52 -11.00
N LYS A 400 -8.61 -3.57 -11.74
CA LYS A 400 -8.72 -4.97 -11.29
C LYS A 400 -7.38 -5.69 -11.18
N LEU A 401 -6.27 -5.13 -11.65
CA LEU A 401 -4.95 -5.71 -11.41
C LEU A 401 -4.70 -5.67 -9.89
N GLY A 402 -4.81 -6.86 -9.27
CA GLY A 402 -4.72 -7.09 -7.82
C GLY A 402 -5.98 -7.73 -7.20
N GLN A 403 -7.04 -8.00 -7.98
CA GLN A 403 -8.32 -8.54 -7.51
C GLN A 403 -8.48 -10.06 -7.63
N TYR A 404 -7.43 -10.81 -7.95
CA TYR A 404 -7.51 -12.28 -8.06
C TYR A 404 -6.94 -12.97 -6.82
N LEU A 405 -7.50 -12.67 -5.65
CA LEU A 405 -7.23 -13.48 -4.47
C LEU A 405 -8.08 -14.76 -4.55
N SER A 406 -7.40 -15.89 -4.75
CA SER A 406 -8.01 -17.20 -4.55
C SER A 406 -8.12 -17.47 -3.04
N SER A 407 -9.31 -17.89 -2.60
CA SER A 407 -9.58 -18.19 -1.17
C SER A 407 -9.34 -16.99 -0.24
N ALA A 408 -9.86 -15.81 -0.60
CA ALA A 408 -9.64 -14.56 0.11
C ALA A 408 -10.36 -14.51 1.46
N THR A 409 -9.71 -13.94 2.47
CA THR A 409 -10.36 -13.52 3.72
C THR A 409 -10.70 -12.04 3.64
N VAL A 410 -11.99 -11.70 3.60
CA VAL A 410 -12.41 -10.30 3.57
C VAL A 410 -12.43 -9.75 5.00
N VAL A 411 -11.62 -8.74 5.28
CA VAL A 411 -11.58 -8.07 6.59
C VAL A 411 -12.16 -6.68 6.44
N ILE A 412 -13.24 -6.40 7.19
CA ILE A 412 -13.98 -5.13 7.14
C ILE A 412 -13.75 -4.37 8.45
N THR A 413 -13.17 -3.18 8.36
CA THR A 413 -12.92 -2.29 9.51
C THR A 413 -13.44 -0.88 9.29
N ALA A 414 -13.67 -0.16 10.38
CA ALA A 414 -14.12 1.22 10.30
C ALA A 414 -13.09 2.17 9.67
N ASN A 415 -11.81 1.99 10.00
CA ASN A 415 -10.70 2.85 9.61
C ASN A 415 -9.42 2.04 9.33
N GLU A 416 -8.30 2.74 9.17
CA GLU A 416 -7.00 2.16 8.82
C GLU A 416 -6.54 1.09 9.81
N ILE A 417 -5.74 0.13 9.34
CA ILE A 417 -5.04 -0.82 10.20
C ILE A 417 -3.57 -0.42 10.17
N ASN A 418 -3.18 0.35 11.18
CA ASN A 418 -1.82 0.86 11.33
C ASN A 418 -1.46 0.97 12.83
N ASN A 419 -0.26 1.50 13.09
CA ASN A 419 0.31 1.64 14.44
C ASN A 419 -0.05 2.98 15.12
N ARG A 420 -1.10 3.70 14.67
CA ARG A 420 -1.47 5.03 15.18
C ARG A 420 -2.61 5.00 16.19
N HIS A 421 -3.37 3.89 16.29
CA HIS A 421 -4.51 3.75 17.21
C HIS A 421 -4.71 2.30 17.65
N GLY A 422 -5.48 2.10 18.74
CA GLY A 422 -5.61 0.81 19.42
C GLY A 422 -6.23 -0.31 18.58
N THR A 423 -7.30 -0.02 17.85
CA THR A 423 -8.01 -0.99 16.99
C THR A 423 -7.10 -1.55 15.90
N GLY A 424 -6.35 -0.68 15.21
CA GLY A 424 -5.41 -1.08 14.15
C GLY A 424 -4.33 -2.02 14.67
N PHE A 425 -3.72 -1.69 15.82
CA PHE A 425 -2.75 -2.56 16.48
C PHE A 425 -3.33 -3.96 16.79
N LEU A 426 -4.53 -4.02 17.36
CA LEU A 426 -5.11 -5.31 17.78
C LEU A 426 -5.51 -6.17 16.58
N VAL A 427 -6.14 -5.58 15.55
CA VAL A 427 -6.51 -6.31 14.33
C VAL A 427 -5.28 -6.87 13.65
N LYS A 428 -4.19 -6.08 13.56
CA LYS A 428 -2.92 -6.55 12.98
C LYS A 428 -2.34 -7.74 13.73
N ARG A 429 -2.45 -7.79 15.06
CA ARG A 429 -2.00 -8.94 15.86
C ARG A 429 -2.86 -10.17 15.63
N ILE A 430 -4.19 -10.02 15.69
CA ILE A 430 -5.06 -11.18 15.63
C ILE A 430 -5.15 -11.81 14.24
N MET A 431 -4.85 -11.02 13.21
CA MET A 431 -4.82 -11.44 11.80
C MET A 431 -3.41 -11.68 11.28
N ALA A 432 -2.39 -11.67 12.14
CA ALA A 432 -1.02 -11.97 11.76
C ALA A 432 -0.96 -13.27 10.97
N ASP A 433 -0.12 -13.29 9.93
CA ASP A 433 0.13 -14.47 9.08
C ASP A 433 -1.10 -15.04 8.36
N THR A 434 -2.24 -14.33 8.34
CA THR A 434 -3.39 -14.75 7.53
C THR A 434 -3.12 -14.41 6.05
N PRO A 435 -3.07 -15.40 5.14
CA PRO A 435 -2.81 -15.15 3.73
C PRO A 435 -4.05 -14.57 3.03
N ASN A 436 -3.83 -13.91 1.90
CA ASN A 436 -4.87 -13.46 0.96
C ASN A 436 -5.98 -12.62 1.64
N ILE A 437 -5.59 -11.70 2.52
CA ILE A 437 -6.55 -10.77 3.12
C ILE A 437 -6.94 -9.71 2.09
N PHE A 438 -8.25 -9.57 1.88
CA PHE A 438 -8.84 -8.46 1.15
C PHE A 438 -9.42 -7.47 2.18
N SER A 439 -8.67 -6.40 2.45
CA SER A 439 -8.99 -5.39 3.45
C SER A 439 -9.94 -4.34 2.87
N ILE A 440 -11.05 -4.09 3.54
CA ILE A 440 -12.04 -3.07 3.17
C ILE A 440 -12.25 -2.18 4.38
N ARG A 441 -12.15 -0.87 4.20
CA ARG A 441 -12.43 0.09 5.25
C ARG A 441 -13.42 1.16 4.85
N SER A 442 -14.22 1.59 5.80
CA SER A 442 -15.25 2.61 5.57
C SER A 442 -14.71 4.03 5.58
N ARG A 443 -13.57 4.30 6.25
CA ARG A 443 -13.00 5.65 6.42
C ARG A 443 -11.46 5.65 6.48
N ASN A 444 -10.89 6.84 6.33
CA ASN A 444 -9.50 7.13 6.66
C ASN A 444 -9.47 8.21 7.75
N ASP A 445 -9.39 7.80 9.01
CA ASP A 445 -9.41 8.71 10.17
C ASP A 445 -7.98 9.04 10.66
N TYR A 446 -6.96 8.30 10.21
CA TYR A 446 -5.58 8.37 10.70
C TYR A 446 -4.56 8.63 9.58
N GLY A 447 -4.93 9.48 8.61
CA GLY A 447 -4.05 9.98 7.56
C GLY A 447 -3.85 9.02 6.38
N GLY A 448 -4.72 8.02 6.21
CA GLY A 448 -4.79 7.16 5.02
C GLY A 448 -3.73 6.05 4.93
N VAL A 449 -2.68 6.11 5.76
CA VAL A 449 -1.63 5.10 5.81
C VAL A 449 -2.21 3.77 6.30
N HIS A 450 -2.14 2.74 5.47
CA HIS A 450 -2.73 1.43 5.72
C HIS A 450 -1.75 0.32 5.33
N ASN A 451 -1.30 -0.46 6.31
CA ASN A 451 -0.28 -1.50 6.12
C ASN A 451 -0.86 -2.87 6.48
N PHE A 452 -1.90 -3.28 5.75
CA PHE A 452 -2.64 -4.50 6.05
C PHE A 452 -3.35 -5.12 4.84
N GLY A 453 -3.14 -6.42 4.68
CA GLY A 453 -3.74 -7.26 3.65
C GLY A 453 -3.02 -7.26 2.30
N SER A 454 -3.36 -8.25 1.47
CA SER A 454 -2.82 -8.40 0.12
C SER A 454 -3.49 -7.46 -0.88
N ALA A 455 -4.72 -7.05 -0.60
CA ALA A 455 -5.40 -5.97 -1.29
C ALA A 455 -6.12 -5.10 -0.26
N SER A 456 -6.16 -3.77 -0.46
CA SER A 456 -6.79 -2.85 0.48
C SER A 456 -7.54 -1.73 -0.20
N TYR A 457 -8.78 -1.52 0.22
CA TYR A 457 -9.66 -0.52 -0.36
C TYR A 457 -10.35 0.30 0.72
N CYS A 458 -10.43 1.61 0.49
CA CYS A 458 -11.25 2.51 1.27
C CYS A 458 -12.52 2.81 0.47
N LEU A 459 -13.68 2.61 1.08
CA LEU A 459 -14.97 3.02 0.53
C LEU A 459 -15.55 4.15 1.40
N PRO A 460 -14.97 5.37 1.34
CA PRO A 460 -15.42 6.50 2.14
C PRO A 460 -16.75 7.02 1.63
N ARG A 461 -17.83 6.41 2.08
CA ARG A 461 -19.19 6.86 1.82
C ARG A 461 -19.94 6.83 3.14
N GLN A 462 -20.25 8.01 3.66
CA GLN A 462 -21.07 8.11 4.87
C GLN A 462 -22.52 7.80 4.54
N ASN A 463 -23.15 6.93 5.33
CA ASN A 463 -24.57 6.55 5.20
C ASN A 463 -24.88 5.87 3.87
N ILE A 464 -24.13 4.83 3.51
CA ILE A 464 -24.44 4.06 2.30
C ILE A 464 -25.83 3.43 2.41
N SER A 465 -26.61 3.53 1.34
CA SER A 465 -27.82 2.72 1.23
C SER A 465 -27.46 1.24 1.01
N ARG A 466 -28.40 0.35 1.34
CA ARG A 466 -28.23 -1.10 1.09
C ARG A 466 -27.90 -1.39 -0.37
N PHE A 467 -28.61 -0.77 -1.31
CA PHE A 467 -28.33 -0.94 -2.74
C PHE A 467 -26.90 -0.53 -3.10
N GLN A 468 -26.43 0.61 -2.60
CA GLN A 468 -25.06 1.07 -2.82
C GLN A 468 -24.01 0.15 -2.20
N ALA A 469 -24.29 -0.42 -1.03
CA ALA A 469 -23.41 -1.41 -0.40
C ALA A 469 -23.26 -2.65 -1.28
N PHE A 470 -24.37 -3.21 -1.78
CA PHE A 470 -24.35 -4.37 -2.70
C PHE A 470 -23.61 -4.05 -4.00
N GLN A 471 -23.91 -2.92 -4.63
CA GLN A 471 -23.25 -2.52 -5.87
C GLN A 471 -21.74 -2.30 -5.66
N ALA A 472 -21.34 -1.66 -4.56
CA ALA A 472 -19.94 -1.47 -4.21
C ALA A 472 -19.24 -2.83 -4.03
N MET A 473 -19.87 -3.76 -3.32
CA MET A 473 -19.28 -5.08 -3.06
C MET A 473 -19.18 -5.95 -4.31
N ILE A 474 -20.20 -5.94 -5.20
CA ILE A 474 -20.16 -6.65 -6.49
C ILE A 474 -18.96 -6.18 -7.32
N ASN A 475 -18.81 -4.86 -7.44
CA ASN A 475 -17.74 -4.27 -8.25
C ASN A 475 -16.36 -4.50 -7.61
N LEU A 476 -16.29 -4.41 -6.28
CA LEU A 476 -15.03 -4.47 -5.55
C LEU A 476 -14.46 -5.89 -5.45
N LEU A 477 -15.33 -6.89 -5.32
CA LEU A 477 -14.95 -8.29 -5.17
C LEU A 477 -15.13 -9.10 -6.45
N GLU A 478 -15.26 -8.43 -7.60
CA GLU A 478 -15.35 -9.11 -8.89
C GLU A 478 -14.06 -9.91 -9.15
N GLY A 479 -14.21 -11.21 -9.45
CA GLY A 479 -13.06 -12.11 -9.63
C GLY A 479 -12.41 -12.63 -8.34
N VAL A 480 -12.81 -12.12 -7.16
CA VAL A 480 -12.32 -12.59 -5.86
C VAL A 480 -13.09 -13.85 -5.43
N LYS A 481 -12.37 -14.93 -5.08
CA LYS A 481 -12.98 -16.11 -4.46
C LYS A 481 -12.98 -15.93 -2.95
N VAL A 482 -14.00 -15.28 -2.42
CA VAL A 482 -14.15 -15.07 -0.97
C VAL A 482 -14.34 -16.41 -0.26
N LYS A 483 -13.54 -16.68 0.77
CA LYS A 483 -13.62 -17.86 1.64
C LYS A 483 -14.38 -17.58 2.94
N GLN A 484 -14.16 -16.40 3.53
CA GLN A 484 -14.70 -16.02 4.84
C GLN A 484 -14.60 -14.51 5.03
N ILE A 485 -15.38 -13.99 5.98
CA ILE A 485 -15.46 -12.56 6.30
C ILE A 485 -15.21 -12.36 7.79
N PHE A 486 -14.48 -11.29 8.14
CA PHE A 486 -14.31 -10.86 9.52
C PHE A 486 -14.53 -9.36 9.64
N CYS A 487 -15.41 -8.93 10.54
CA CYS A 487 -15.79 -7.53 10.70
C CYS A 487 -15.47 -7.00 12.11
N VAL A 488 -14.88 -5.80 12.17
CA VAL A 488 -14.70 -5.01 13.40
C VAL A 488 -15.48 -3.70 13.25
N PRO A 489 -16.75 -3.65 13.72
CA PRO A 489 -17.66 -2.57 13.35
C PRO A 489 -17.60 -1.36 14.30
N TYR A 490 -17.59 -0.15 13.74
CA TYR A 490 -17.86 1.12 14.45
C TYR A 490 -18.99 1.96 13.84
N TYR A 491 -19.40 1.65 12.61
CA TYR A 491 -20.40 2.40 11.86
C TYR A 491 -21.40 1.47 11.18
N THR A 492 -22.58 1.99 10.86
CA THR A 492 -23.60 1.29 10.07
C THR A 492 -23.07 0.82 8.72
N ASP A 493 -22.17 1.60 8.10
CA ASP A 493 -21.54 1.26 6.82
C ASP A 493 -20.77 -0.07 6.91
N ASP A 494 -20.06 -0.34 8.02
CA ASP A 494 -19.31 -1.58 8.24
C ASP A 494 -20.24 -2.81 8.23
N LEU A 495 -21.42 -2.67 8.83
CA LEU A 495 -22.44 -3.72 8.88
C LEU A 495 -23.04 -3.96 7.50
N LEU A 496 -23.39 -2.89 6.78
CA LEU A 496 -24.00 -2.99 5.45
C LEU A 496 -23.05 -3.62 4.43
N LEU A 497 -21.76 -3.26 4.45
CA LEU A 497 -20.74 -3.89 3.61
C LEU A 497 -20.56 -5.37 3.98
N SER A 498 -20.57 -5.71 5.27
CA SER A 498 -20.45 -7.09 5.73
C SER A 498 -21.68 -7.94 5.37
N ILE A 499 -22.88 -7.41 5.53
CA ILE A 499 -24.14 -8.04 5.12
C ILE A 499 -24.13 -8.27 3.61
N ALA A 500 -23.78 -7.26 2.82
CA ALA A 500 -23.70 -7.37 1.37
C ALA A 500 -22.71 -8.47 0.95
N THR A 501 -21.51 -8.47 1.53
CA THR A 501 -20.50 -9.51 1.25
C THR A 501 -21.00 -10.91 1.63
N LYS A 502 -21.62 -11.06 2.81
CA LYS A 502 -22.17 -12.33 3.28
C LYS A 502 -23.29 -12.84 2.37
N GLU A 503 -24.19 -11.98 1.93
CA GLU A 503 -25.31 -12.39 1.06
C GLU A 503 -24.87 -12.68 -0.37
N LEU A 504 -23.88 -11.96 -0.90
CA LEU A 504 -23.35 -12.18 -2.25
C LEU A 504 -22.56 -13.50 -2.36
N TYR A 505 -21.76 -13.84 -1.34
CA TYR A 505 -20.82 -14.97 -1.40
C TYR A 505 -21.22 -16.17 -0.54
N ASN A 506 -22.18 -16.00 0.38
CA ASN A 506 -22.68 -17.04 1.29
C ASN A 506 -21.58 -17.81 2.07
N VAL A 507 -20.57 -17.07 2.56
CA VAL A 507 -19.43 -17.62 3.33
C VAL A 507 -19.56 -17.34 4.84
N PRO A 508 -18.82 -18.03 5.73
CA PRO A 508 -18.82 -17.71 7.16
C PRO A 508 -18.46 -16.24 7.45
N LEU A 509 -19.20 -15.62 8.37
CA LEU A 509 -18.98 -14.23 8.80
C LEU A 509 -18.72 -14.19 10.30
N GLY A 510 -17.54 -13.72 10.69
CA GLY A 510 -17.16 -13.44 12.08
C GLY A 510 -17.30 -11.96 12.39
N VAL A 511 -17.65 -11.65 13.64
CA VAL A 511 -17.62 -10.27 14.17
C VAL A 511 -16.78 -10.22 15.44
N TYR A 512 -16.04 -9.13 15.62
CA TYR A 512 -15.37 -8.81 16.86
C TYR A 512 -15.77 -7.41 17.36
N ILE A 513 -16.60 -7.39 18.40
CA ILE A 513 -17.04 -6.17 19.06
C ILE A 513 -15.96 -5.75 20.06
N MET A 514 -15.23 -4.68 19.70
CA MET A 514 -14.16 -4.14 20.55
C MET A 514 -14.67 -3.09 21.52
N ASP A 515 -15.52 -2.18 21.03
CA ASP A 515 -16.16 -1.12 21.79
C ASP A 515 -17.68 -1.19 21.56
N ASP A 516 -18.46 -0.72 22.55
CA ASP A 516 -19.90 -0.55 22.36
C ASP A 516 -20.18 0.50 21.29
N GLN A 517 -21.10 0.21 20.39
CA GLN A 517 -21.60 1.15 19.39
C GLN A 517 -23.13 1.14 19.31
N ASN A 518 -23.80 0.39 20.20
CA ASN A 518 -25.22 0.11 20.10
C ASN A 518 -25.95 -0.03 21.44
N VAL A 519 -25.37 -0.66 22.46
CA VAL A 519 -26.06 -0.92 23.73
C VAL A 519 -26.25 0.38 24.53
N VAL A 520 -25.20 1.19 24.65
CA VAL A 520 -25.21 2.48 25.36
C VAL A 520 -25.13 3.65 24.38
N ILE A 521 -24.23 3.60 23.39
CA ILE A 521 -24.02 4.72 22.44
C ILE A 521 -25.20 4.91 21.46
N ASN A 522 -25.91 3.83 21.11
CA ASN A 522 -26.99 3.82 20.11
C ASN A 522 -26.62 4.45 18.75
N LYS A 523 -25.34 4.39 18.35
CA LYS A 523 -24.84 4.94 17.08
C LYS A 523 -25.24 4.08 15.89
N ILE A 524 -25.23 2.76 16.07
CA ILE A 524 -25.72 1.80 15.09
C ILE A 524 -27.17 1.42 15.47
N PRO A 525 -28.15 1.57 14.56
CA PRO A 525 -29.53 1.18 14.81
C PRO A 525 -29.72 -0.31 15.17
N ASP A 526 -30.67 -0.60 16.05
CA ASP A 526 -30.94 -1.96 16.57
C ASP A 526 -31.39 -2.96 15.51
N ASP A 527 -32.14 -2.51 14.50
CA ASP A 527 -32.62 -3.33 13.40
C ASP A 527 -31.45 -3.83 12.54
N ILE A 528 -30.54 -2.92 12.15
CA ILE A 528 -29.36 -3.26 11.35
C ILE A 528 -28.37 -4.09 12.17
N MET A 529 -28.14 -3.75 13.44
CA MET A 529 -27.27 -4.54 14.33
C MET A 529 -27.82 -5.95 14.53
N ARG A 530 -29.13 -6.11 14.78
CA ARG A 530 -29.78 -7.43 14.91
C ARG A 530 -29.62 -8.26 13.63
N GLU A 531 -29.87 -7.65 12.48
CA GLU A 531 -29.73 -8.31 11.19
C GLU A 531 -28.28 -8.82 11.00
N PHE A 532 -27.31 -7.94 11.13
CA PHE A 532 -25.89 -8.27 10.98
C PHE A 532 -25.48 -9.39 11.94
N LEU A 533 -25.75 -9.24 13.24
CA LEU A 533 -25.40 -10.24 14.25
C LEU A 533 -26.07 -11.58 13.98
N SER A 534 -27.31 -11.61 13.49
CA SER A 534 -28.00 -12.86 13.14
C SER A 534 -27.32 -13.61 11.98
N LYS A 535 -26.64 -12.89 11.08
CA LYS A 535 -25.90 -13.47 9.95
C LYS A 535 -24.47 -13.91 10.30
N CYS A 536 -23.91 -13.41 11.40
CA CYS A 536 -22.61 -13.83 11.88
C CYS A 536 -22.66 -15.29 12.35
N SER A 537 -21.74 -16.12 11.87
CA SER A 537 -21.54 -17.49 12.34
C SER A 537 -20.78 -17.54 13.66
N PHE A 538 -19.96 -16.53 13.94
CA PHE A 538 -19.13 -16.45 15.13
C PHE A 538 -19.05 -15.00 15.64
N ARG A 539 -19.19 -14.79 16.94
CA ARG A 539 -19.31 -13.45 17.55
C ARG A 539 -18.38 -13.35 18.75
N LEU A 540 -17.49 -12.38 18.71
CA LEU A 540 -16.48 -12.13 19.72
C LEU A 540 -16.72 -10.80 20.42
N ALA A 541 -16.43 -10.75 21.72
CA ALA A 541 -16.37 -9.55 22.52
C ALA A 541 -15.07 -9.53 23.34
N THR A 542 -14.58 -8.34 23.67
CA THR A 542 -13.28 -8.17 24.36
C THR A 542 -13.29 -8.62 25.82
N HIS A 543 -14.43 -8.57 26.50
CA HIS A 543 -14.52 -8.83 27.94
C HIS A 543 -15.95 -9.23 28.36
N PRO A 544 -16.14 -9.85 29.55
CA PRO A 544 -17.43 -10.37 30.00
C PRO A 544 -18.56 -9.35 30.01
N GLU A 545 -18.33 -8.13 30.51
CA GLU A 545 -19.37 -7.12 30.64
C GLU A 545 -19.95 -6.71 29.28
N LEU A 546 -19.09 -6.53 28.27
CA LEU A 546 -19.51 -6.24 26.89
C LEU A 546 -20.22 -7.44 26.24
N ARG A 547 -19.69 -8.65 26.44
CA ARG A 547 -20.33 -9.90 25.98
C ARG A 547 -21.75 -9.99 26.53
N ASP A 548 -21.90 -9.94 27.84
CA ASP A 548 -23.14 -10.15 28.55
C ASP A 548 -24.18 -9.07 28.19
N ALA A 549 -23.74 -7.82 28.00
CA ALA A 549 -24.60 -6.74 27.55
C ALA A 549 -25.18 -6.99 26.15
N TYR A 550 -24.36 -7.44 25.20
CA TYR A 550 -24.80 -7.79 23.85
C TYR A 550 -25.66 -9.07 23.84
N GLU A 551 -25.29 -10.11 24.60
CA GLU A 551 -26.10 -11.34 24.73
C GLU A 551 -27.49 -11.02 25.30
N LYS A 552 -27.56 -10.18 26.34
CA LYS A 552 -28.82 -9.76 26.95
C LYS A 552 -29.72 -8.98 25.99
N LYS A 553 -29.15 -8.08 25.17
CA LYS A 553 -29.93 -7.26 24.22
C LYS A 553 -30.43 -8.06 23.02
N TYR A 554 -29.61 -8.97 22.50
CA TYR A 554 -29.90 -9.65 21.23
C TYR A 554 -30.37 -11.10 21.36
N GLY A 555 -30.12 -11.77 22.50
CA GLY A 555 -30.41 -13.18 22.68
C GLY A 555 -29.52 -14.10 21.84
N LEU A 556 -28.33 -13.63 21.45
CA LEU A 556 -27.36 -14.34 20.62
C LEU A 556 -26.12 -14.64 21.44
N LYS A 557 -25.47 -15.80 21.20
CA LYS A 557 -24.24 -16.19 21.89
C LYS A 557 -23.04 -15.39 21.37
N PHE A 558 -22.23 -14.89 22.31
CA PHE A 558 -20.93 -14.27 22.10
C PHE A 558 -19.86 -15.01 22.91
N TYR A 559 -18.62 -14.94 22.43
CA TYR A 559 -17.46 -15.54 23.07
C TYR A 559 -16.38 -14.51 23.35
N LEU A 560 -15.46 -14.83 24.26
CA LEU A 560 -14.40 -13.92 24.67
C LEU A 560 -13.16 -14.03 23.77
N LEU A 561 -12.70 -12.88 23.29
CA LEU A 561 -11.36 -12.66 22.76
C LEU A 561 -10.85 -11.35 23.36
N PRO A 562 -10.07 -11.38 24.45
CA PRO A 562 -9.50 -10.16 25.01
C PRO A 562 -8.44 -9.56 24.09
N ALA A 563 -7.96 -8.36 24.42
CA ALA A 563 -6.75 -7.85 23.80
C ALA A 563 -5.59 -8.84 24.05
N VAL A 564 -4.81 -9.12 23.00
CA VAL A 564 -3.66 -10.04 23.05
C VAL A 564 -2.35 -9.29 22.89
N VAL A 565 -1.27 -9.87 23.41
CA VAL A 565 0.08 -9.30 23.43
C VAL A 565 1.00 -10.16 22.56
N PRO A 566 1.89 -9.57 21.74
CA PRO A 566 2.88 -10.34 20.98
C PRO A 566 3.68 -11.27 21.90
N ASP A 567 3.81 -12.54 21.51
CA ASP A 567 4.41 -13.59 22.34
C ASP A 567 5.84 -13.24 22.80
N ASN A 568 6.61 -12.61 21.91
CA ASN A 568 7.97 -12.16 22.18
C ASN A 568 8.08 -11.00 23.19
N LEU A 569 6.97 -10.32 23.52
CA LEU A 569 6.93 -9.25 24.52
C LEU A 569 6.43 -9.74 25.88
N ILE A 570 5.89 -10.95 25.96
CA ILE A 570 5.41 -11.52 27.21
C ILE A 570 6.60 -11.87 28.10
N THR A 571 6.53 -11.44 29.36
CA THR A 571 7.51 -11.83 30.37
C THR A 571 6.91 -12.92 31.26
N THR A 572 7.66 -13.97 31.57
CA THR A 572 7.19 -15.06 32.46
C THR A 572 7.68 -14.90 33.90
N ASN A 573 8.76 -14.14 34.10
CA ASN A 573 9.31 -13.86 35.42
C ASN A 573 8.83 -12.50 35.95
N PRO A 574 8.43 -12.40 37.23
CA PRO A 574 8.11 -11.12 37.84
C PRO A 574 9.26 -10.11 37.65
N THR A 575 8.93 -8.93 37.16
CA THR A 575 9.89 -7.81 37.01
C THR A 575 9.73 -6.87 38.19
N PHE A 576 10.76 -6.12 38.57
CA PHE A 576 10.70 -5.22 39.73
C PHE A 576 11.15 -3.80 39.35
N PRO A 577 10.54 -2.77 39.95
CA PRO A 577 10.78 -1.38 39.57
C PRO A 577 12.20 -0.91 39.88
N GLN A 578 12.64 0.12 39.18
CA GLN A 578 13.90 0.79 39.47
C GLN A 578 13.84 1.49 40.84
N LYS A 579 14.95 1.43 41.59
CA LYS A 579 15.03 1.93 42.98
C LYS A 579 14.73 3.43 43.10
N ASN A 580 15.15 4.23 42.12
CA ASN A 580 14.90 5.68 42.08
C ASN A 580 13.41 5.99 41.87
N LEU A 581 12.76 5.35 40.89
CA LEU A 581 11.33 5.55 40.62
C LEU A 581 10.46 5.04 41.78
N LEU A 582 10.84 3.92 42.39
CA LEU A 582 10.18 3.41 43.59
C LEU A 582 10.35 4.38 44.79
N LYS A 583 11.56 4.89 45.03
CA LYS A 583 11.82 5.86 46.13
C LYS A 583 11.04 7.16 45.93
N ASN A 584 10.96 7.65 44.70
CA ASN A 584 10.25 8.88 44.36
C ASN A 584 8.74 8.66 44.14
N LYS A 585 8.28 7.40 44.15
CA LYS A 585 6.90 6.99 43.86
C LYS A 585 6.37 7.54 42.53
N THR A 586 7.25 7.69 41.53
CA THR A 586 6.87 8.13 40.18
C THR A 586 6.13 7.01 39.47
N GLY A 587 4.92 7.28 38.97
CA GLY A 587 4.11 6.34 38.19
C GLY A 587 4.22 6.57 36.68
N ALA A 588 3.72 5.63 35.89
CA ALA A 588 3.55 5.81 34.45
C ALA A 588 2.06 5.98 34.10
N LEU A 589 1.71 6.98 33.30
CA LEU A 589 0.39 7.07 32.64
C LEU A 589 0.52 6.41 31.26
N ILE A 590 -0.36 5.48 30.90
CA ILE A 590 -0.25 4.78 29.61
C ILE A 590 -1.52 4.87 28.77
N GLY A 591 -1.33 5.01 27.46
CA GLY A 591 -2.43 5.02 26.50
C GLY A 591 -3.13 6.37 26.37
N SER A 592 -4.34 6.33 25.84
CA SER A 592 -5.15 7.50 25.55
C SER A 592 -5.96 7.95 26.77
N VAL A 593 -6.06 9.26 26.95
CA VAL A 593 -7.05 9.89 27.84
C VAL A 593 -8.18 10.34 26.94
N TRP A 594 -9.41 9.88 27.21
CA TRP A 594 -10.49 9.96 26.22
C TRP A 594 -11.25 11.29 26.23
N SER A 595 -11.17 12.06 27.31
CA SER A 595 -11.82 13.35 27.42
C SER A 595 -10.99 14.38 28.17
N GLN A 596 -11.24 15.65 27.85
CA GLN A 596 -10.68 16.77 28.57
C GLN A 596 -11.04 16.72 30.06
N LYS A 597 -12.26 16.27 30.39
CA LYS A 597 -12.73 16.19 31.77
C LYS A 597 -11.96 15.15 32.58
N TRP A 598 -11.73 13.96 32.03
CA TRP A 598 -10.94 12.93 32.69
C TRP A 598 -9.48 13.37 32.86
N PHE A 599 -8.93 14.08 31.88
CA PHE A 599 -7.58 14.65 31.98
C PHE A 599 -7.49 15.71 33.09
N GLN A 600 -8.46 16.63 33.16
CA GLN A 600 -8.50 17.67 34.18
C GLN A 600 -8.65 17.06 35.58
N MET A 601 -9.54 16.08 35.76
CA MET A 601 -9.72 15.40 37.04
C MET A 601 -8.43 14.69 37.49
N LEU A 602 -7.71 14.05 36.56
CA LEU A 602 -6.40 13.46 36.84
C LEU A 602 -5.37 14.52 37.24
N ALA A 603 -5.30 15.63 36.50
CA ALA A 603 -4.38 16.74 36.79
C ALA A 603 -4.66 17.34 38.18
N ASP A 604 -5.92 17.63 38.50
CA ASP A 604 -6.33 18.19 39.80
C ASP A 604 -6.00 17.23 40.95
N THR A 605 -6.25 15.93 40.74
CA THR A 605 -5.88 14.88 41.72
C THR A 605 -4.39 14.93 42.03
N LEU A 606 -3.54 15.03 41.00
CA LEU A 606 -2.09 15.09 41.17
C LEU A 606 -1.62 16.41 41.79
N MET A 607 -2.25 17.54 41.43
CA MET A 607 -1.86 18.86 41.94
C MET A 607 -1.91 18.93 43.48
N ASN A 608 -2.81 18.16 44.10
CA ASN A 608 -2.94 18.04 45.55
C ASN A 608 -1.97 17.02 46.22
N THR A 609 -1.01 16.48 45.47
CA THR A 609 -0.03 15.48 45.94
C THR A 609 1.40 15.77 45.51
N GLU A 610 2.43 15.23 46.15
CA GLU A 610 3.82 15.30 45.67
C GLU A 610 4.13 14.33 44.51
N LEU A 611 3.13 13.55 44.07
CA LEU A 611 3.31 12.47 43.11
C LEU A 611 3.37 13.02 41.68
N LYS A 612 4.07 12.27 40.82
CA LYS A 612 4.30 12.61 39.41
C LYS A 612 4.04 11.41 38.53
N LEU A 613 3.57 11.67 37.31
CA LEU A 613 3.36 10.66 36.28
C LEU A 613 4.17 10.97 35.02
N ASP A 614 4.78 9.94 34.46
CA ASP A 614 5.40 9.98 33.14
C ASP A 614 4.41 9.39 32.12
N TRP A 615 3.99 10.17 31.13
CA TRP A 615 2.93 9.78 30.19
C TRP A 615 3.49 9.23 28.88
N TYR A 616 3.24 7.94 28.65
CA TYR A 616 3.53 7.23 27.41
C TYR A 616 2.22 6.98 26.62
N GLY A 617 1.89 7.90 25.74
CA GLY A 617 0.64 7.87 24.99
C GLY A 617 0.54 8.98 23.95
N ASN A 618 -0.57 8.98 23.21
CA ASN A 618 -0.88 10.07 22.29
C ASN A 618 -1.33 11.29 23.10
N SER A 619 -0.62 12.42 22.99
CA SER A 619 -1.00 13.72 23.57
C SER A 619 -1.58 14.68 22.53
N ASN A 620 -1.68 14.29 21.25
CA ASN A 620 -2.19 15.15 20.18
C ASN A 620 -3.71 15.03 20.08
N TYR A 621 -4.44 15.66 21.00
CA TYR A 621 -5.89 15.76 20.95
C TYR A 621 -6.32 17.16 20.53
N ILE A 622 -7.45 17.27 19.83
CA ILE A 622 -8.04 18.58 19.44
C ILE A 622 -8.35 19.43 20.68
N TRP A 623 -8.71 18.79 21.80
CA TRP A 623 -9.01 19.44 23.07
C TRP A 623 -7.79 19.70 23.96
N LEU A 624 -6.61 19.18 23.61
CA LEU A 624 -5.36 19.36 24.36
C LEU A 624 -4.41 20.22 23.53
N THR A 625 -4.55 21.54 23.67
CA THR A 625 -3.81 22.52 22.85
C THR A 625 -2.41 22.83 23.38
N GLU A 626 -2.14 22.48 24.63
CA GLU A 626 -0.88 22.72 25.32
C GLU A 626 0.27 21.89 24.75
N SER A 627 1.48 22.48 24.69
CA SER A 627 2.69 21.73 24.34
C SER A 627 3.06 20.73 25.46
N PRO A 628 3.86 19.69 25.18
CA PRO A 628 4.37 18.77 26.19
C PRO A 628 5.04 19.47 27.38
N GLU A 629 5.79 20.54 27.12
CA GLU A 629 6.43 21.38 28.13
C GLU A 629 5.41 22.13 28.97
N GLU A 630 4.38 22.71 28.34
CA GLU A 630 3.31 23.40 29.05
C GLU A 630 2.49 22.46 29.93
N ILE A 631 2.18 21.25 29.45
CA ILE A 631 1.53 20.20 30.25
C ILE A 631 2.40 19.87 31.48
N SER A 632 3.70 19.69 31.28
CA SER A 632 4.65 19.38 32.37
C SER A 632 4.79 20.51 33.39
N GLN A 633 4.57 21.76 32.98
CA GLN A 633 4.63 22.94 33.87
C GLN A 633 3.32 23.19 34.62
N LYS A 634 2.18 23.02 33.94
CA LYS A 634 0.84 23.27 34.50
C LYS A 634 0.32 22.10 35.34
N THR A 635 0.83 20.89 35.08
CA THR A 635 0.42 19.66 35.74
C THR A 635 1.62 18.94 36.36
N LYS A 636 1.40 17.76 36.96
CA LYS A 636 2.48 16.86 37.40
C LYS A 636 2.63 15.65 36.47
N ILE A 637 2.24 15.82 35.20
CA ILE A 637 2.28 14.81 34.15
C ILE A 637 3.33 15.24 33.13
N THR A 638 4.32 14.38 32.86
CA THR A 638 5.38 14.64 31.86
C THR A 638 5.12 13.82 30.60
N PRO A 639 4.73 14.42 29.46
CA PRO A 639 4.48 13.68 28.22
C PRO A 639 5.79 13.26 27.53
N TYR A 640 5.92 11.97 27.26
CA TYR A 640 7.03 11.38 26.48
C TYR A 640 6.61 10.91 25.08
N GLY A 641 5.32 11.00 24.76
CA GLY A 641 4.78 10.58 23.47
C GLY A 641 4.59 9.06 23.34
N ILE A 642 4.39 8.61 22.10
CA ILE A 642 4.16 7.20 21.77
C ILE A 642 5.50 6.50 21.58
N LEU A 643 5.73 5.42 22.34
CA LEU A 643 6.88 4.53 22.17
C LEU A 643 6.49 3.27 21.36
N PRO A 644 7.42 2.68 20.59
CA PRO A 644 7.28 1.33 20.06
C PRO A 644 7.02 0.31 21.18
N GLU A 645 6.22 -0.72 20.91
CA GLU A 645 5.81 -1.65 21.97
C GLU A 645 6.95 -2.42 22.65
N PRO A 646 8.03 -2.86 21.97
CA PRO A 646 9.18 -3.44 22.65
C PRO A 646 9.83 -2.48 23.64
N GLU A 647 9.96 -1.21 23.27
CA GLU A 647 10.51 -0.17 24.13
C GLU A 647 9.58 0.14 25.30
N LEU A 648 8.28 0.28 25.04
CA LEU A 648 7.26 0.49 26.07
C LEU A 648 7.25 -0.68 27.06
N ALA A 649 7.22 -1.92 26.58
CA ALA A 649 7.25 -3.12 27.42
C ALA A 649 8.47 -3.13 28.35
N GLN A 650 9.64 -2.76 27.83
CA GLN A 650 10.85 -2.66 28.64
C GLN A 650 10.77 -1.51 29.65
N LYS A 651 10.27 -0.34 29.21
CA LYS A 651 10.16 0.85 30.03
C LYS A 651 9.19 0.68 31.21
N LEU A 652 8.06 0.02 31.00
CA LEU A 652 7.06 -0.19 32.05
C LEU A 652 7.56 -1.05 33.21
N LYS A 653 8.58 -1.90 33.00
CA LYS A 653 9.21 -2.70 34.06
C LYS A 653 9.87 -1.81 35.12
N ASP A 654 10.33 -0.62 34.73
CA ASP A 654 11.02 0.30 35.62
C ASP A 654 10.06 0.95 36.64
N TYR A 655 8.78 1.08 36.30
CA TYR A 655 7.82 1.82 37.11
C TYR A 655 7.22 0.97 38.24
N PRO A 656 7.02 1.56 39.44
CA PRO A 656 6.34 0.89 40.54
C PRO A 656 4.86 0.63 40.24
N TYR A 657 4.19 1.51 39.51
CA TYR A 657 2.80 1.35 39.13
C TYR A 657 2.50 2.11 37.83
N ILE A 658 1.43 1.72 37.16
CA ILE A 658 0.81 2.51 36.10
C ILE A 658 -0.51 3.10 36.55
N VAL A 659 -0.90 4.19 35.93
CA VAL A 659 -2.18 4.87 36.12
C VAL A 659 -3.02 4.73 34.87
N VAL A 660 -4.28 4.37 35.05
CA VAL A 660 -5.28 4.34 33.98
C VAL A 660 -6.52 5.13 34.43
N PRO A 661 -6.79 6.32 33.86
CA PRO A 661 -8.00 7.06 34.14
C PRO A 661 -9.21 6.42 33.45
N THR A 662 -10.32 6.36 34.17
CA THR A 662 -11.63 5.85 33.72
C THR A 662 -12.74 6.73 34.28
N GLY A 663 -13.96 6.64 33.77
CA GLY A 663 -15.02 7.50 34.28
C GLY A 663 -15.51 7.12 35.68
N THR A 664 -16.18 8.10 36.30
CA THR A 664 -16.71 8.02 37.67
C THR A 664 -18.08 7.37 37.77
N MET A 665 -18.73 7.05 36.65
CA MET A 665 -20.08 6.44 36.61
C MET A 665 -21.17 7.27 37.32
N ASP A 666 -20.92 8.57 37.51
CA ASP A 666 -21.84 9.56 38.08
C ASP A 666 -21.99 10.76 37.12
N GLU A 667 -22.60 11.86 37.57
CA GLU A 667 -22.80 13.08 36.76
C GLU A 667 -21.48 13.74 36.28
N LYS A 668 -20.34 13.36 36.88
CA LYS A 668 -19.02 13.85 36.45
C LYS A 668 -18.47 13.06 35.27
N ASP A 669 -19.07 11.94 34.89
CA ASP A 669 -18.62 11.14 33.74
C ASP A 669 -19.22 11.66 32.43
N ASP A 670 -18.36 12.14 31.52
CA ASP A 670 -18.74 12.61 30.19
C ASP A 670 -18.71 11.52 29.11
N HIS A 671 -18.26 10.30 29.45
CA HIS A 671 -18.23 9.15 28.55
C HIS A 671 -18.71 7.87 29.25
N PRO A 672 -19.98 7.81 29.72
CA PRO A 672 -20.52 6.65 30.43
C PRO A 672 -20.50 5.37 29.59
N GLU A 673 -20.51 5.46 28.26
CA GLU A 673 -20.35 4.34 27.34
C GLU A 673 -18.99 3.64 27.49
N LEU A 674 -17.91 4.41 27.62
CA LEU A 674 -16.56 3.88 27.79
C LEU A 674 -16.40 3.31 29.20
N SER A 675 -16.90 4.02 30.20
CA SER A 675 -16.82 3.58 31.60
C SER A 675 -17.57 2.26 31.86
N ARG A 676 -18.69 2.04 31.15
CA ARG A 676 -19.53 0.85 31.33
C ARG A 676 -19.06 -0.37 30.58
N LEU A 677 -18.62 -0.21 29.33
CA LEU A 677 -18.45 -1.31 28.38
C LEU A 677 -17.12 -1.26 27.60
N SER A 678 -16.10 -0.54 28.11
CA SER A 678 -14.75 -0.56 27.54
C SER A 678 -13.74 -1.11 28.55
N LEU A 679 -12.84 -1.96 28.04
CA LEU A 679 -11.67 -2.46 28.75
C LEU A 679 -10.41 -1.97 28.03
N PRO A 680 -9.68 -0.99 28.57
CA PRO A 680 -8.47 -0.48 27.94
C PRO A 680 -7.41 -1.57 27.75
N GLY A 681 -7.12 -1.94 26.50
CA GLY A 681 -6.15 -3.00 26.18
C GLY A 681 -4.73 -2.77 26.72
N ARG A 682 -4.39 -1.52 27.07
CA ARG A 682 -3.11 -1.18 27.72
C ARG A 682 -2.97 -1.75 29.14
N ILE A 683 -4.08 -2.03 29.84
CA ILE A 683 -4.06 -2.76 31.12
C ILE A 683 -3.53 -4.18 30.90
N ILE A 684 -4.06 -4.89 29.90
CA ILE A 684 -3.63 -6.25 29.56
C ILE A 684 -2.18 -6.25 29.05
N PHE A 685 -1.81 -5.25 28.25
CA PHE A 685 -0.42 -5.09 27.79
C PHE A 685 0.55 -4.99 28.98
N ALA A 686 0.32 -4.08 29.93
CA ALA A 686 1.18 -3.92 31.09
C ALA A 686 1.18 -5.16 32.00
N LEU A 687 0.03 -5.83 32.16
CA LEU A 687 -0.07 -7.11 32.86
C LEU A 687 0.88 -8.14 32.25
N ALA A 688 0.83 -8.36 30.93
CA ALA A 688 1.57 -9.46 30.31
C ALA A 688 3.04 -9.11 29.99
N SER A 689 3.34 -7.86 29.69
CA SER A 689 4.67 -7.46 29.22
C SER A 689 5.62 -7.03 30.34
N SER A 690 5.09 -6.47 31.43
CA SER A 690 5.90 -5.93 32.52
C SER A 690 5.43 -6.33 33.92
N HIS A 691 4.25 -6.93 34.07
CA HIS A 691 3.64 -7.23 35.37
C HIS A 691 3.42 -5.99 36.26
N THR A 692 3.46 -4.79 35.69
CA THR A 692 3.43 -3.55 36.48
C THR A 692 2.06 -3.35 37.11
N PRO A 693 1.96 -3.17 38.44
CA PRO A 693 0.69 -2.96 39.11
C PRO A 693 -0.10 -1.78 38.56
N VAL A 694 -1.43 -1.90 38.56
CA VAL A 694 -2.33 -0.87 38.00
C VAL A 694 -3.03 -0.10 39.13
N ILE A 695 -3.02 1.22 39.03
CA ILE A 695 -3.92 2.09 39.80
C ILE A 695 -4.92 2.68 38.83
N LEU A 696 -6.18 2.28 38.98
CA LEU A 696 -7.27 2.77 38.16
C LEU A 696 -7.96 3.91 38.90
N LEU A 697 -8.00 5.10 38.28
CA LEU A 697 -8.78 6.22 38.80
C LEU A 697 -10.18 6.19 38.21
N GLY A 698 -11.20 6.20 39.06
CA GLY A 698 -12.60 6.18 38.64
C GLY A 698 -13.43 5.21 39.48
N SER A 699 -14.57 4.78 38.94
CA SER A 699 -15.51 3.94 39.67
C SER A 699 -15.07 2.48 39.76
N GLN A 700 -15.33 1.85 40.91
CA GLN A 700 -15.17 0.41 41.14
C GLN A 700 -16.12 -0.45 40.28
N THR A 701 -17.14 0.15 39.66
CA THR A 701 -18.15 -0.57 38.87
C THR A 701 -17.85 -0.58 37.37
N THR A 702 -16.72 -0.02 36.93
CA THR A 702 -16.29 -0.07 35.52
C THR A 702 -15.78 -1.46 35.14
N SER A 703 -15.87 -1.86 33.86
CA SER A 703 -15.31 -3.15 33.40
C SER A 703 -13.81 -3.24 33.69
N ALA A 704 -13.09 -2.14 33.53
CA ALA A 704 -11.66 -2.06 33.83
C ALA A 704 -11.37 -2.27 35.32
N ALA A 705 -12.20 -1.73 36.22
CA ALA A 705 -12.09 -1.97 37.66
C ALA A 705 -12.33 -3.45 38.02
N GLN A 706 -13.35 -4.07 37.44
CA GLN A 706 -13.62 -5.50 37.64
C GLN A 706 -12.45 -6.36 37.16
N PHE A 707 -11.89 -6.06 35.97
CA PHE A 707 -10.71 -6.75 35.48
C PHE A 707 -9.52 -6.64 36.45
N VAL A 708 -9.18 -5.42 36.88
CA VAL A 708 -8.05 -5.20 37.81
C VAL A 708 -8.25 -5.95 39.14
N LYS A 709 -9.48 -5.97 39.65
CA LYS A 709 -9.84 -6.64 40.90
C LYS A 709 -9.77 -8.16 40.77
N ASN A 710 -10.39 -8.72 39.72
CA ASN A 710 -10.51 -10.16 39.54
C ASN A 710 -9.13 -10.83 39.35
N PHE A 711 -8.24 -10.18 38.60
CA PHE A 711 -6.85 -10.65 38.45
C PHE A 711 -5.93 -10.26 39.63
N GLY A 712 -6.38 -9.39 40.54
CA GLY A 712 -5.61 -8.96 41.72
C GLY A 712 -4.29 -8.26 41.37
N ILE A 713 -4.28 -7.51 40.26
CA ILE A 713 -3.08 -6.87 39.68
C ILE A 713 -2.96 -5.38 40.03
N GLY A 714 -3.84 -4.87 40.88
CA GLY A 714 -3.93 -3.43 41.12
C GLY A 714 -5.03 -3.04 42.10
N LEU A 715 -5.32 -1.74 42.11
CA LEU A 715 -6.34 -1.11 42.96
C LEU A 715 -7.14 -0.08 42.17
N ILE A 716 -8.26 0.31 42.76
CA ILE A 716 -9.14 1.37 42.28
C ILE A 716 -9.16 2.48 43.35
N CYS A 717 -9.05 3.73 42.92
CA CYS A 717 -9.22 4.89 43.79
C CYS A 717 -10.02 5.99 43.10
N ASP A 718 -10.55 6.91 43.90
CA ASP A 718 -11.30 8.06 43.40
C ASP A 718 -10.34 9.10 42.81
N TYR A 719 -10.92 10.06 42.07
CA TYR A 719 -10.23 11.29 41.67
C TYR A 719 -10.11 12.26 42.85
N ASP A 720 -9.37 11.83 43.87
CA ASP A 720 -9.04 12.59 45.07
C ASP A 720 -7.56 12.38 45.45
N GLY A 721 -6.89 13.45 45.86
CA GLY A 721 -5.45 13.44 46.12
C GLY A 721 -5.05 12.57 47.32
N GLU A 722 -5.89 12.49 48.36
CA GLU A 722 -5.63 11.62 49.51
C GLU A 722 -5.86 10.16 49.13
N SER A 723 -6.98 9.85 48.47
CA SER A 723 -7.31 8.52 47.97
C SER A 723 -6.20 7.97 47.04
N PHE A 724 -5.75 8.79 46.09
CA PHE A 724 -4.66 8.41 45.17
C PHE A 724 -3.34 8.16 45.90
N ARG A 725 -2.99 9.02 46.87
CA ARG A 725 -1.78 8.84 47.69
C ARG A 725 -1.82 7.56 48.50
N GLN A 726 -2.95 7.23 49.12
CA GLN A 726 -3.13 5.99 49.86
C GLN A 726 -2.97 4.76 48.95
N ALA A 727 -3.50 4.81 47.71
CA ALA A 727 -3.33 3.75 46.73
C ALA A 727 -1.86 3.57 46.33
N VAL A 728 -1.16 4.67 46.04
CA VAL A 728 0.27 4.65 45.71
C VAL A 728 1.12 4.14 46.88
N ASP A 729 0.85 4.59 48.09
CA ASP A 729 1.54 4.15 49.31
C ASP A 729 1.35 2.65 49.55
N TYR A 730 0.18 2.10 49.25
CA TYR A 730 -0.09 0.67 49.34
C TYR A 730 0.65 -0.11 48.26
N VAL A 731 0.50 0.27 46.99
CA VAL A 731 1.06 -0.46 45.84
C VAL A 731 2.60 -0.41 45.84
N THR A 732 3.21 0.61 46.44
CA THR A 732 4.67 0.74 46.53
C THR A 732 5.30 -0.09 47.65
N LYS A 733 4.51 -0.74 48.52
CA LYS A 733 5.05 -1.64 49.55
C LYS A 733 5.73 -2.86 48.92
N PRO A 734 6.92 -3.27 49.37
CA PRO A 734 7.68 -4.38 48.74
C PRO A 734 6.92 -5.71 48.64
N GLU A 735 6.15 -6.06 49.66
CA GLU A 735 5.33 -7.27 49.69
C GLU A 735 4.17 -7.20 48.70
N ILE A 736 3.51 -6.05 48.60
CA ILE A 736 2.39 -5.81 47.67
C ILE A 736 2.88 -5.81 46.22
N GLN A 737 3.99 -5.12 45.93
CA GLN A 737 4.65 -5.16 44.63
C GLN A 737 4.88 -6.60 44.20
N ARG A 738 5.51 -7.40 45.07
CA ARG A 738 5.83 -8.80 44.77
C ARG A 738 4.59 -9.63 44.54
N GLU A 739 3.55 -9.45 45.34
CA GLU A 739 2.30 -10.18 45.22
C GLU A 739 1.58 -9.88 43.89
N MET A 740 1.33 -8.60 43.59
CA MET A 740 0.61 -8.19 42.37
C MET A 740 1.36 -8.60 41.10
N ARG A 741 2.69 -8.41 41.07
CA ARG A 741 3.54 -8.82 39.94
C ARG A 741 3.54 -10.34 39.74
N LYS A 742 3.52 -11.11 40.83
CA LYS A 742 3.43 -12.58 40.77
C LYS A 742 2.07 -13.04 40.24
N LYS A 743 0.98 -12.40 40.67
CA LYS A 743 -0.37 -12.68 40.15
C LYS A 743 -0.43 -12.39 38.64
N ALA A 744 0.07 -11.24 38.21
CA ALA A 744 0.15 -10.89 36.79
C ALA A 744 0.98 -11.93 35.99
N SER A 745 2.15 -12.35 36.49
CA SER A 745 2.99 -13.31 35.78
C SER A 745 2.40 -14.71 35.65
N GLN A 746 1.50 -15.11 36.56
CA GLN A 746 0.83 -16.41 36.51
C GLN A 746 -0.17 -16.52 35.35
N VAL A 747 -0.70 -15.38 34.88
CA VAL A 747 -1.71 -15.34 33.80
C VAL A 747 -1.18 -14.72 32.50
N ALA A 748 -0.01 -14.07 32.52
CA ALA A 748 0.57 -13.35 31.39
C ALA A 748 0.57 -14.14 30.07
N GLN A 749 1.02 -15.41 30.10
CA GLN A 749 1.08 -16.26 28.90
C GLN A 749 -0.29 -16.55 28.28
N LYS A 750 -1.37 -16.51 29.07
CA LYS A 750 -2.74 -16.74 28.56
C LYS A 750 -3.23 -15.61 27.64
N PHE A 751 -2.55 -14.47 27.61
CA PHE A 751 -2.84 -13.34 26.72
C PHE A 751 -1.96 -13.31 25.46
N SER A 752 -1.23 -14.39 25.15
CA SER A 752 -0.40 -14.46 23.95
C SER A 752 -1.20 -14.38 22.66
N ALA A 753 -0.70 -13.58 21.71
CA ALA A 753 -1.21 -13.49 20.35
C ALA A 753 -0.76 -14.67 19.47
N LYS A 754 0.09 -15.57 20.00
CA LYS A 754 0.58 -16.72 19.25
C LYS A 754 -0.59 -17.60 18.78
N ASP A 755 -0.59 -17.94 17.50
CA ASP A 755 -1.57 -18.82 16.83
C ASP A 755 -3.03 -18.36 16.96
N ILE A 756 -3.25 -17.07 17.27
CA ILE A 756 -4.60 -16.55 17.50
C ILE A 756 -5.42 -16.48 16.20
N ASN A 757 -4.78 -16.22 15.08
CA ASN A 757 -5.38 -16.25 13.74
C ASN A 757 -5.96 -17.64 13.45
N LEU A 758 -5.18 -18.70 13.71
CA LEU A 758 -5.62 -20.09 13.53
C LEU A 758 -6.83 -20.39 14.41
N TRP A 759 -6.78 -20.01 15.69
CA TRP A 759 -7.90 -20.18 16.62
C TRP A 759 -9.17 -19.45 16.16
N ILE A 760 -9.05 -18.21 15.66
CA ILE A 760 -10.19 -17.45 15.11
C ILE A 760 -10.78 -18.18 13.92
N TRP A 761 -9.95 -18.63 12.98
CA TRP A 761 -10.42 -19.24 11.74
C TRP A 761 -11.03 -20.63 11.97
N GLU A 762 -10.43 -21.45 12.82
CA GLU A 762 -11.01 -22.73 13.23
C GLU A 762 -12.36 -22.54 13.93
N SER A 763 -12.45 -21.57 14.84
CA SER A 763 -13.70 -21.27 15.54
C SER A 763 -14.78 -20.76 14.59
N LEU A 764 -14.41 -19.87 13.65
CA LEU A 764 -15.34 -19.35 12.65
C LEU A 764 -15.90 -20.44 11.74
N GLN A 765 -15.07 -21.40 11.32
CA GLN A 765 -15.51 -22.52 10.48
C GLN A 765 -16.45 -23.48 11.24
N LYS A 766 -16.21 -23.69 12.54
CA LYS A 766 -17.08 -24.50 13.41
C LYS A 766 -18.37 -23.75 13.81
N GLY A 767 -18.35 -22.42 13.86
CA GLY A 767 -19.42 -21.61 14.45
C GLY A 767 -19.44 -21.61 15.97
N GLU A 768 -18.42 -22.20 16.60
CA GLU A 768 -18.24 -22.34 18.05
C GLU A 768 -16.74 -22.26 18.37
N LEU A 769 -16.39 -22.24 19.66
CA LEU A 769 -15.01 -22.16 20.12
C LEU A 769 -14.16 -23.36 19.68
N ALA A 770 -12.97 -23.10 19.12
CA ALA A 770 -11.98 -24.14 18.88
C ALA A 770 -11.47 -24.75 20.20
N ASP A 771 -11.31 -23.92 21.22
CA ASP A 771 -11.05 -24.27 22.63
C ASP A 771 -11.61 -23.18 23.56
N PHE A 772 -11.69 -23.47 24.86
CA PHE A 772 -12.26 -22.58 25.88
C PHE A 772 -11.22 -21.66 26.54
N LYS A 773 -10.03 -21.47 25.97
CA LYS A 773 -8.89 -20.83 26.68
C LYS A 773 -9.20 -19.45 27.27
N PHE A 774 -10.01 -18.65 26.59
CA PHE A 774 -10.43 -17.34 27.08
C PHE A 774 -11.68 -17.40 27.94
N GLU A 775 -12.62 -18.30 27.68
CA GLU A 775 -13.77 -18.47 28.58
C GLU A 775 -13.30 -18.92 29.95
N ASP A 776 -12.41 -19.92 30.01
CA ASP A 776 -11.84 -20.44 31.26
C ASP A 776 -11.02 -19.37 32.00
N LEU A 777 -10.29 -18.53 31.25
CA LEU A 777 -9.51 -17.41 31.82
C LEU A 777 -10.37 -16.45 32.66
N PHE A 778 -11.62 -16.22 32.24
CA PHE A 778 -12.57 -15.36 32.95
C PHE A 778 -13.57 -16.13 33.84
N SER A 779 -13.56 -17.47 33.81
CA SER A 779 -14.45 -18.34 34.59
C SER A 779 -13.79 -18.93 35.85
N ASP A 780 -12.47 -19.13 35.83
CA ASP A 780 -11.68 -19.73 36.93
C ASP A 780 -11.42 -18.78 38.13
N GLN A 781 -12.22 -17.72 38.30
CA GLN A 781 -11.95 -16.61 39.24
C GLN A 781 -13.01 -16.42 40.32
#